data_AF-A0A9P5SY71-F1
#
_entry.id   AF-A0A9P5SY71-F1
#
_cell.length_a   1.000
_cell.length_b   1.000
_cell.length_c   1.000
_cell.angle_alpha   90.00
_cell.angle_beta   90.00
_cell.angle_gamma   90.00
#
_symmetry.space_group_name_H-M   'P 1'
#
loop_
_entity.id
_entity.type
_entity.pdbx_description
1 polymer ?
#
loop_
_entity_poly.entity_id
_entity_poly.type
_entity_poly.pdbx_seq_one_letter_code
_entity_poly.pdbx_strand_id
1 'polypeptide(L)'
;MSLSGAADKLTPIGMSNDDSSDSATLSNNNELASPNAWLYYNAEDLTFYPLHGIRAITPSYMSIAHQEPVTLPKPRKLLVILDLNGTLFYREDNVRRTSHHRPHLSGFLSYLFDNFRVMIWSSARPTSIEKMLKGGFDKHQSRLDRIWSRKDFRLSPIDYHRKVLTLKDLEYVWEAIENERESASEDELAEGGKFGMRYDQTNTVLIDDSHHKSQLQPYNCIVVPEYNNVRFAAGDDTELLKIRMYLETLVRQQNVSAYMRAHPFDSANSAYSQEAVQLAAWRMKIESKRAQRLRRKLREQARKAEEAAKAPPTDIKPPLTSRRKRQKSKKRRPRLSSRERKLKRAIIQLKKADLTAAEQLQSYAQTGAYMTQKYFGSRVRKMNLDMSTEVIGRDAQGKPSYGVPLTNFMNAQYYGEISIGSPPQEFKVVFDTGSSNLWVPSKKCSSIACFLHRKYDSGKSSTYSANGTEFGIQYGSGSVEGFISNDVVTVGGLEIEDQDFGEATKEPGLAFAFGRFDGIFGLAYHTISVNQIVPPFYNLVEQGLVDEGLFGFYLAPSGGATGGQMTLGGVDANHFEGEIDWHKVRRKAYWEIDLPKIRLGDEVADVDGGAAIDTGSSLIVLNTDLANMINKEIGAKKGFGGQFTVECDRVPELPEFAFYFSGKEYVLQGSDYILNTGGQCVSGFMGMNLPESMSDLWIVGDVFLRKYYSVYDLDNDRVGFAVAK
;
A
#
# COMPACT_ATOMS: atom_id res chain seq x y z
N MET A 1 2.14 78.11 28.88
CA MET A 1 3.34 78.22 29.73
C MET A 1 3.95 76.81 29.81
N SER A 2 4.90 76.53 28.90
CA SER A 2 6.36 76.32 29.14
C SER A 2 6.66 74.94 29.75
N LEU A 3 7.18 73.96 29.00
CA LEU A 3 8.55 73.73 28.51
C LEU A 3 9.62 73.49 29.60
N SER A 4 10.44 72.45 29.34
CA SER A 4 11.80 72.16 29.84
C SER A 4 11.94 71.69 31.30
N GLY A 5 12.87 70.81 31.70
CA GLY A 5 13.99 70.13 31.03
C GLY A 5 15.04 69.72 32.09
N ALA A 6 15.80 68.64 31.81
CA ALA A 6 17.17 68.27 32.27
C ALA A 6 17.55 68.41 33.77
N ALA A 7 17.89 67.34 34.51
CA ALA A 7 19.10 66.50 34.48
C ALA A 7 20.37 67.15 35.09
N ASP A 8 20.92 66.53 36.16
CA ASP A 8 22.37 66.30 36.41
C ASP A 8 22.55 65.54 37.76
N LYS A 9 23.04 64.28 37.75
CA LYS A 9 24.43 63.81 37.94
C LYS A 9 24.95 63.86 39.38
N LEU A 10 25.33 62.69 39.92
CA LEU A 10 26.62 62.40 40.60
C LEU A 10 26.64 60.95 41.18
N THR A 11 27.56 60.11 40.69
CA THR A 11 28.12 58.87 41.28
C THR A 11 29.29 59.23 42.24
N PRO A 12 29.97 58.35 43.04
CA PRO A 12 30.12 56.87 42.92
C PRO A 12 30.32 56.02 44.25
N ILE A 13 30.57 54.71 44.05
CA ILE A 13 31.35 53.71 44.86
C ILE A 13 30.63 52.86 45.95
N GLY A 14 30.62 51.51 45.75
CA GLY A 14 30.97 50.56 46.82
C GLY A 14 30.21 49.21 46.94
N MET A 15 30.74 48.15 46.30
CA MET A 15 30.84 46.75 46.77
C MET A 15 29.62 45.78 46.76
N SER A 16 29.73 44.80 45.83
CA SER A 16 29.57 43.32 45.98
C SER A 16 28.28 42.71 46.55
N ASN A 17 27.49 42.02 45.73
CA ASN A 17 27.52 40.56 45.51
C ASN A 17 26.28 40.08 44.74
N ASP A 18 26.52 39.10 43.87
CA ASP A 18 25.61 38.17 43.18
C ASP A 18 24.13 38.14 43.57
N ASP A 19 23.24 38.34 42.60
CA ASP A 19 22.58 37.20 41.93
C ASP A 19 21.78 37.68 40.70
N SER A 20 22.01 37.04 39.56
CA SER A 20 21.53 37.43 38.24
C SER A 20 20.14 36.85 37.92
N SER A 21 19.14 37.71 37.75
CA SER A 21 18.01 37.46 36.84
C SER A 21 17.25 38.76 36.56
N ASP A 22 17.43 39.36 35.38
CA ASP A 22 16.28 39.81 34.59
C ASP A 22 16.66 40.19 33.17
N SER A 23 15.88 39.60 32.26
CA SER A 23 15.32 40.15 31.03
C SER A 23 16.22 40.87 30.00
N ALA A 24 16.06 40.40 28.77
CA ALA A 24 15.73 41.18 27.57
C ALA A 24 16.73 41.11 26.42
N THR A 25 16.12 41.12 25.23
CA THR A 25 16.65 41.42 23.90
C THR A 25 17.38 40.30 23.17
N LEU A 26 16.63 39.63 22.28
CA LEU A 26 17.20 39.07 21.06
C LEU A 26 16.62 39.83 19.86
N SER A 27 17.46 40.71 19.35
CA SER A 27 17.44 41.23 17.99
C SER A 27 17.52 40.10 16.96
N ASN A 28 16.92 40.35 15.79
CA ASN A 28 17.06 39.59 14.55
C ASN A 28 18.43 38.91 14.39
N ASN A 29 18.41 37.58 14.23
CA ASN A 29 19.36 36.85 13.42
C ASN A 29 18.64 35.71 12.71
N ASN A 30 18.73 35.74 11.37
CA ASN A 30 18.57 34.58 10.52
C ASN A 30 19.57 33.50 10.99
N GLU A 31 19.09 32.50 11.72
CA GLU A 31 19.80 31.23 11.88
C GLU A 31 18.93 30.11 11.32
N LEU A 32 19.47 29.48 10.27
CA LEU A 32 19.06 28.18 9.77
C LEU A 32 18.99 27.19 10.93
N ALA A 33 17.78 26.82 11.35
CA ALA A 33 17.59 25.77 12.34
C ALA A 33 17.82 24.38 11.70
N SER A 34 19.02 23.83 11.95
CA SER A 34 19.44 22.42 12.14
C SER A 34 18.90 21.28 11.22
N PRO A 35 19.75 20.37 10.69
CA PRO A 35 19.34 19.23 9.82
C PRO A 35 18.58 18.08 10.51
N ASN A 36 18.26 18.20 11.80
CA ASN A 36 17.83 17.08 12.64
C ASN A 36 16.40 17.24 13.18
N ALA A 37 15.41 17.45 12.30
CA ALA A 37 14.00 17.42 12.66
C ALA A 37 13.47 15.97 12.68
N TRP A 38 13.34 15.40 13.89
CA TRP A 38 12.87 14.03 14.12
C TRP A 38 11.32 13.96 14.21
N LEU A 39 10.73 12.80 13.92
CA LEU A 39 9.28 12.52 13.89
C LEU A 39 8.65 12.35 15.29
N TYR A 40 7.49 12.97 15.58
CA TYR A 40 6.71 12.76 16.82
C TYR A 40 5.24 13.23 16.72
N TYR A 41 4.35 12.58 17.50
CA TYR A 41 2.91 12.88 17.67
C TYR A 41 2.66 13.63 19.00
N ASN A 42 1.98 14.78 18.94
CA ASN A 42 1.56 15.53 20.12
C ASN A 42 0.09 15.20 20.46
N ALA A 43 -0.14 14.70 21.68
CA ALA A 43 -1.44 14.24 22.13
C ALA A 43 -2.27 15.32 22.86
N GLU A 44 -1.69 16.48 23.18
CA GLU A 44 -2.42 17.60 23.78
C GLU A 44 -3.12 18.47 22.73
N ASP A 45 -2.54 18.57 21.53
CA ASP A 45 -3.06 19.36 20.42
C ASP A 45 -3.53 18.53 19.22
N LEU A 46 -3.47 17.19 19.34
CA LEU A 46 -3.91 16.23 18.32
C LEU A 46 -3.21 16.40 16.96
N THR A 47 -1.93 16.78 16.94
CA THR A 47 -1.14 16.87 15.71
C THR A 47 -0.15 15.70 15.53
N PHE A 48 -0.12 15.09 14.34
CA PHE A 48 0.95 14.19 13.89
C PHE A 48 1.93 14.96 13.02
N TYR A 49 3.21 14.95 13.38
CA TYR A 49 4.27 15.42 12.50
C TYR A 49 5.42 14.45 12.30
N PRO A 50 6.08 14.57 11.13
CA PRO A 50 5.98 15.67 10.17
C PRO A 50 4.88 15.36 9.15
N LEU A 51 4.01 16.28 8.70
CA LEU A 51 4.23 17.48 7.87
C LEU A 51 5.10 17.25 6.63
N HIS A 52 5.90 16.19 6.60
CA HIS A 52 6.73 15.79 5.50
C HIS A 52 6.52 14.29 5.37
N GLY A 53 6.35 13.81 4.14
CA GLY A 53 6.28 12.38 3.88
C GLY A 53 7.43 11.63 4.55
N ILE A 54 7.31 10.30 4.65
CA ILE A 54 8.48 9.42 4.76
C ILE A 54 9.56 10.04 3.88
N ARG A 55 10.71 10.40 4.47
CA ARG A 55 11.72 11.18 3.74
C ARG A 55 11.90 10.56 2.36
N ALA A 56 11.83 11.37 1.32
CA ALA A 56 11.98 10.85 -0.02
C ALA A 56 13.28 10.07 -0.10
N ILE A 57 13.27 8.96 -0.85
CA ILE A 57 14.51 8.24 -1.14
C ILE A 57 15.52 9.26 -1.65
N THR A 58 16.68 9.32 -1.01
CA THR A 58 17.65 10.37 -1.30
C THR A 58 18.09 10.25 -2.77
N PRO A 59 18.19 11.36 -3.54
CA PRO A 59 18.67 11.30 -4.91
C PRO A 59 20.07 10.67 -5.03
N SER A 60 20.90 10.81 -3.99
CA SER A 60 22.21 10.16 -3.86
C SER A 60 22.12 8.64 -3.71
N TYR A 61 21.13 8.13 -2.97
CA TYR A 61 20.84 6.70 -2.95
C TYR A 61 20.46 6.21 -4.34
N MET A 62 19.48 6.87 -4.98
CA MET A 62 18.99 6.45 -6.29
C MET A 62 20.07 6.49 -7.36
N SER A 63 20.89 7.54 -7.41
CA SER A 63 21.95 7.66 -8.42
C SER A 63 23.00 6.55 -8.30
N ILE A 64 23.39 6.18 -7.08
CA ILE A 64 24.35 5.10 -6.83
C ILE A 64 23.71 3.74 -7.11
N ALA A 65 22.46 3.51 -6.73
CA ALA A 65 21.75 2.26 -7.02
C ALA A 65 21.48 2.07 -8.53
N HIS A 66 21.39 3.14 -9.33
CA HIS A 66 21.19 3.07 -10.79
C HIS A 66 22.47 2.85 -11.59
N GLN A 67 23.63 2.79 -10.94
CA GLN A 67 24.87 2.40 -11.60
C GLN A 67 24.76 0.97 -12.16
N GLU A 68 25.58 0.68 -13.17
CA GLU A 68 25.71 -0.68 -13.70
C GLU A 68 26.38 -1.59 -12.65
N PRO A 69 25.87 -2.82 -12.43
CA PRO A 69 26.50 -3.75 -11.49
C PRO A 69 27.91 -4.15 -11.94
N VAL A 70 28.88 -4.06 -11.04
CA VAL A 70 30.27 -4.48 -11.28
C VAL A 70 30.66 -5.60 -10.33
N THR A 71 31.09 -6.73 -10.91
CA THR A 71 31.62 -7.87 -10.16
C THR A 71 33.13 -7.74 -9.93
N LEU A 72 33.53 -7.75 -8.66
CA LEU A 72 34.90 -7.70 -8.18
C LEU A 72 35.60 -9.08 -8.29
N PRO A 73 36.91 -9.09 -8.56
CA PRO A 73 37.69 -10.32 -8.64
C PRO A 73 37.85 -11.02 -7.28
N LYS A 74 37.81 -10.26 -6.18
CA LYS A 74 37.92 -10.77 -4.81
C LYS A 74 36.63 -10.48 -4.03
N PRO A 75 36.21 -11.41 -3.14
CA PRO A 75 35.08 -11.16 -2.26
C PRO A 75 35.44 -10.08 -1.23
N ARG A 76 34.44 -9.35 -0.77
CA ARG A 76 34.57 -8.35 0.30
C ARG A 76 33.57 -8.61 1.42
N LYS A 77 33.82 -7.96 2.56
CA LYS A 77 32.96 -8.06 3.74
C LYS A 77 31.73 -7.16 3.57
N LEU A 78 30.56 -7.67 3.96
CA LEU A 78 29.29 -6.95 3.95
C LEU A 78 28.78 -6.76 5.39
N LEU A 79 27.94 -5.75 5.58
CA LEU A 79 27.07 -5.64 6.76
C LEU A 79 25.75 -6.30 6.44
N VAL A 80 25.37 -7.32 7.22
CA VAL A 80 24.09 -8.02 7.12
C VAL A 80 23.22 -7.68 8.32
N ILE A 81 22.08 -7.07 8.07
CA ILE A 81 21.09 -6.67 9.08
C ILE A 81 19.92 -7.65 9.01
N LEU A 82 19.57 -8.24 10.15
CA LEU A 82 18.54 -9.28 10.22
C LEU A 82 17.31 -8.75 10.98
N ASP A 83 16.13 -8.84 10.37
CA ASP A 83 14.89 -8.97 11.14
C ASP A 83 14.81 -10.36 11.80
N LEU A 84 13.91 -10.50 12.77
CA LEU A 84 13.73 -11.73 13.54
C LEU A 84 12.38 -12.37 13.27
N ASN A 85 11.28 -11.68 13.59
CA ASN A 85 9.94 -12.27 13.59
C ASN A 85 9.36 -12.21 12.17
N GLY A 86 8.89 -13.34 11.64
CA GLY A 86 8.49 -13.46 10.24
C GLY A 86 9.69 -13.72 9.32
N THR A 87 10.90 -13.26 9.67
CA THR A 87 12.10 -13.53 8.87
C THR A 87 12.83 -14.83 9.28
N LEU A 88 13.22 -14.95 10.56
CA LEU A 88 14.01 -16.08 11.10
C LEU A 88 13.22 -16.95 12.09
N PHE A 89 12.15 -16.41 12.67
CA PHE A 89 11.32 -17.06 13.68
C PHE A 89 9.84 -16.87 13.41
N TYR A 90 9.07 -17.92 13.68
CA TYR A 90 7.61 -17.88 13.82
C TYR A 90 7.26 -17.93 15.30
N ARG A 91 6.25 -17.18 15.75
CA ARG A 91 5.77 -17.20 17.14
C ARG A 91 4.29 -17.53 17.20
N GLU A 92 3.95 -18.54 17.97
CA GLU A 92 2.54 -18.91 18.19
C GLU A 92 1.81 -17.91 19.07
N ASP A 93 0.56 -17.60 18.72
CA ASP A 93 -0.36 -16.77 19.49
C ASP A 93 -1.01 -17.51 20.67
N ASN A 94 -0.20 -18.24 21.44
CA ASN A 94 -0.62 -18.98 22.62
C ASN A 94 -0.07 -18.34 23.91
N VAL A 95 -0.69 -18.64 25.07
CA VAL A 95 -0.33 -18.08 26.40
C VAL A 95 1.16 -18.25 26.76
N ARG A 96 1.84 -19.26 26.19
CA ARG A 96 3.28 -19.53 26.40
C ARG A 96 4.20 -18.84 25.37
N ARG A 97 3.67 -18.34 24.24
CA ARG A 97 4.38 -17.70 23.12
C ARG A 97 5.67 -18.42 22.71
N THR A 98 5.56 -19.70 22.34
CA THR A 98 6.67 -20.51 21.85
C THR A 98 7.21 -19.92 20.54
N SER A 99 8.54 -19.88 20.38
CA SER A 99 9.19 -19.37 19.16
C SER A 99 9.82 -20.55 18.41
N HIS A 100 9.53 -20.65 17.12
CA HIS A 100 9.98 -21.72 16.24
C HIS A 100 11.01 -21.17 15.25
N HIS A 101 12.13 -21.86 15.11
CA HIS A 101 13.19 -21.46 14.17
C HIS A 101 12.77 -21.76 12.74
N ARG A 102 13.14 -20.88 11.81
CA ARG A 102 13.13 -21.21 10.39
C ARG A 102 14.12 -22.34 10.10
N PRO A 103 13.78 -23.31 9.23
CA PRO A 103 14.70 -24.41 8.92
C PRO A 103 16.07 -23.88 8.46
N HIS A 104 17.13 -24.62 8.77
CA HIS A 104 18.53 -24.29 8.46
C HIS A 104 19.15 -23.08 9.22
N LEU A 105 18.44 -22.46 10.18
CA LEU A 105 18.89 -21.27 10.91
C LEU A 105 20.30 -21.38 11.49
N SER A 106 20.62 -22.45 12.25
CA SER A 106 21.94 -22.59 12.91
C SER A 106 23.11 -22.60 11.92
N GLY A 107 22.93 -23.27 10.78
CA GLY A 107 23.93 -23.31 9.72
C GLY A 107 24.04 -21.99 8.97
N PHE A 108 22.91 -21.34 8.72
CA PHE A 108 22.86 -20.01 8.11
C PHE A 108 23.55 -18.96 8.98
N LEU A 109 23.25 -18.89 10.28
CA LEU A 109 23.92 -17.99 11.22
C LEU A 109 25.42 -18.26 11.28
N SER A 110 25.84 -19.53 11.31
CA SER A 110 27.28 -19.86 11.30
C SER A 110 27.98 -19.31 10.05
N TYR A 111 27.37 -19.47 8.88
CA TYR A 111 27.86 -18.84 7.64
C TYR A 111 27.88 -17.32 7.76
N LEU A 112 26.81 -16.68 8.25
CA LEU A 112 26.75 -15.23 8.34
C LEU A 112 27.86 -14.66 9.21
N PHE A 113 28.01 -15.15 10.44
CA PHE A 113 28.99 -14.61 11.37
C PHE A 113 30.44 -14.89 10.95
N ASP A 114 30.68 -15.96 10.18
CA ASP A 114 32.02 -16.30 9.69
C ASP A 114 32.43 -15.45 8.48
N ASN A 115 31.48 -14.83 7.76
CA ASN A 115 31.75 -14.07 6.53
C ASN A 115 31.38 -12.58 6.60
N PHE A 116 30.49 -12.18 7.51
CA PHE A 116 29.91 -10.84 7.54
C PHE A 116 30.00 -10.19 8.92
N ARG A 117 29.86 -8.87 8.93
CA ARG A 117 29.46 -8.14 10.13
C ARG A 117 27.94 -8.26 10.25
N VAL A 118 27.43 -8.71 11.39
CA VAL A 118 26.01 -9.07 11.54
C VAL A 118 25.35 -8.25 12.63
N MET A 119 24.23 -7.62 12.29
CA MET A 119 23.41 -6.80 13.20
C MET A 119 21.98 -7.32 13.23
N ILE A 120 21.30 -7.14 14.37
CA ILE A 120 19.85 -7.31 14.46
C ILE A 120 19.18 -5.94 14.41
N TRP A 121 18.12 -5.82 13.61
CA TRP A 121 17.17 -4.72 13.72
C TRP A 121 15.77 -5.29 13.60
N SER A 122 15.00 -5.33 14.69
CA SER A 122 13.66 -5.94 14.67
C SER A 122 12.64 -5.07 15.41
N SER A 123 11.43 -4.98 14.85
CA SER A 123 10.30 -4.23 15.43
C SER A 123 9.76 -4.84 16.74
N ALA A 124 10.29 -6.00 17.13
CA ALA A 124 9.99 -6.68 18.38
C ALA A 124 10.54 -5.91 19.61
N ARG A 125 9.79 -5.97 20.71
CA ARG A 125 10.22 -5.39 21.99
C ARG A 125 11.50 -6.09 22.51
N PRO A 126 12.37 -5.41 23.28
CA PRO A 126 13.63 -5.96 23.78
C PRO A 126 13.50 -7.36 24.41
N THR A 127 12.52 -7.54 25.30
CA THR A 127 12.27 -8.82 25.99
C THR A 127 11.85 -9.96 25.05
N SER A 128 11.27 -9.65 23.89
CA SER A 128 10.96 -10.66 22.87
C SER A 128 12.22 -11.03 22.08
N ILE A 129 13.06 -10.06 21.77
CA ILE A 129 14.35 -10.28 21.09
C ILE A 129 15.25 -11.17 21.94
N GLU A 130 15.41 -10.87 23.23
CA GLU A 130 16.21 -11.68 24.16
C GLU A 130 15.81 -13.16 24.15
N LYS A 131 14.50 -13.45 24.11
CA LYS A 131 13.99 -14.83 24.04
C LYS A 131 14.33 -15.51 22.71
N MET A 132 14.18 -14.81 21.58
CA MET A 132 14.51 -15.34 20.27
C MET A 132 16.01 -15.59 20.12
N LEU A 133 16.85 -14.65 20.60
CA LEU A 133 18.31 -14.80 20.59
C LEU A 133 18.77 -15.97 21.45
N LYS A 134 18.25 -16.10 22.67
CA LYS A 134 18.57 -17.22 23.57
C LYS A 134 18.20 -18.58 22.97
N GLY A 135 17.14 -18.63 22.16
CA GLY A 135 16.67 -19.86 21.52
C GLY A 135 17.38 -20.18 20.21
N GLY A 136 17.78 -19.18 19.41
CA GLY A 136 18.21 -19.39 18.02
C GLY A 136 19.62 -18.90 17.66
N PHE A 137 20.27 -18.07 18.49
CA PHE A 137 21.57 -17.47 18.19
C PHE A 137 22.74 -18.10 18.94
N ASP A 138 22.50 -19.08 19.83
CA ASP A 138 23.50 -19.90 20.55
C ASP A 138 24.82 -19.14 20.85
N LYS A 139 25.95 -19.70 20.40
CA LYS A 139 27.33 -19.22 20.55
C LYS A 139 27.65 -17.95 19.74
N HIS A 140 26.72 -17.44 18.94
CA HIS A 140 26.96 -16.33 18.03
C HIS A 140 26.46 -15.00 18.58
N GLN A 141 25.66 -15.00 19.65
CA GLN A 141 25.10 -13.77 20.22
C GLN A 141 26.19 -12.76 20.63
N SER A 142 27.34 -13.22 21.14
CA SER A 142 28.47 -12.34 21.50
C SER A 142 29.24 -11.77 20.31
N ARG A 143 28.96 -12.24 19.09
CA ARG A 143 29.56 -11.76 17.83
C ARG A 143 28.64 -10.81 17.07
N LEU A 144 27.43 -10.56 17.58
CA LEU A 144 26.55 -9.53 17.04
C LEU A 144 27.21 -8.19 17.20
N ASP A 145 27.23 -7.43 16.12
CA ASP A 145 27.72 -6.07 16.15
C ASP A 145 26.84 -5.22 17.07
N ARG A 146 25.52 -5.27 16.82
CA ARG A 146 24.51 -4.44 17.49
C ARG A 146 23.17 -5.17 17.49
N ILE A 147 22.35 -4.86 18.50
CA ILE A 147 20.97 -5.34 18.61
C ILE A 147 20.05 -4.13 18.73
N TRP A 148 19.38 -3.81 17.63
CA TRP A 148 18.31 -2.84 17.58
C TRP A 148 16.95 -3.52 17.64
N SER A 149 16.13 -2.99 18.52
CA SER A 149 14.81 -3.46 18.88
C SER A 149 13.78 -2.37 18.59
N ARG A 150 12.52 -2.59 19.00
CA ARG A 150 11.46 -1.59 18.91
C ARG A 150 11.84 -0.21 19.46
N LYS A 151 12.70 -0.12 20.46
CA LYS A 151 13.11 1.16 21.06
C LYS A 151 13.98 1.99 20.13
N ASP A 152 14.66 1.33 19.19
CA ASP A 152 15.63 1.92 18.28
C ASP A 152 14.97 2.39 16.96
N PHE A 153 13.64 2.27 16.85
CA PHE A 153 12.82 2.79 15.75
C PHE A 153 12.39 4.25 15.95
N ARG A 154 12.91 4.93 16.99
CA ARG A 154 12.59 6.33 17.30
C ARG A 154 11.07 6.58 17.45
N LEU A 155 10.36 5.58 17.97
CA LEU A 155 8.93 5.66 18.21
C LEU A 155 8.64 6.57 19.40
N SER A 156 7.53 7.31 19.33
CA SER A 156 7.00 8.00 20.51
C SER A 156 6.72 6.99 21.63
N PRO A 157 6.69 7.41 22.91
CA PRO A 157 6.30 6.53 24.01
C PRO A 157 4.95 5.84 23.77
N ILE A 158 4.02 6.53 23.09
CA ILE A 158 2.70 6.02 22.74
C ILE A 158 2.82 4.93 21.64
N ASP A 159 3.55 5.21 20.56
CA ASP A 159 3.68 4.29 19.41
C ASP A 159 4.55 3.08 19.73
N TYR A 160 5.49 3.23 20.66
CA TYR A 160 6.25 2.13 21.21
C TYR A 160 5.34 1.03 21.79
N HIS A 161 4.19 1.40 22.36
CA HIS A 161 3.24 0.46 22.93
C HIS A 161 2.17 -0.04 21.96
N ARG A 162 1.96 0.62 20.82
CA ARG A 162 0.96 0.28 19.79
C ARG A 162 1.51 -0.67 18.73
N LYS A 163 0.63 -1.25 17.89
CA LYS A 163 1.03 -1.94 16.65
C LYS A 163 1.12 -0.88 15.55
N VAL A 164 2.32 -0.44 15.22
CA VAL A 164 2.59 0.56 14.17
C VAL A 164 3.56 -0.01 13.14
N LEU A 165 3.48 0.46 11.89
CA LEU A 165 4.50 0.17 10.88
C LEU A 165 5.83 0.79 11.33
N THR A 166 6.91 0.04 11.16
CA THR A 166 8.24 0.46 11.58
C THR A 166 9.19 0.44 10.40
N LEU A 167 9.64 1.61 9.94
CA LEU A 167 10.59 1.74 8.83
C LEU A 167 12.04 1.57 9.31
N LYS A 168 12.84 0.88 8.50
CA LYS A 168 14.28 0.68 8.70
C LYS A 168 15.05 1.58 7.76
N ASP A 169 15.43 2.73 8.29
CA ASP A 169 16.30 3.68 7.59
C ASP A 169 17.76 3.25 7.71
N LEU A 170 18.35 2.73 6.63
CA LEU A 170 19.73 2.26 6.64
C LEU A 170 20.75 3.40 6.79
N GLU A 171 20.42 4.63 6.37
CA GLU A 171 21.31 5.77 6.60
C GLU A 171 21.52 6.02 8.09
N TYR A 172 20.51 5.76 8.93
CA TYR A 172 20.65 5.85 10.37
C TYR A 172 21.60 4.78 10.95
N VAL A 173 21.63 3.60 10.33
CA VAL A 173 22.59 2.55 10.71
C VAL A 173 24.01 2.96 10.32
N TRP A 174 24.18 3.50 9.11
CA TRP A 174 25.48 3.93 8.60
C TRP A 174 26.04 5.10 9.41
N GLU A 175 25.21 6.09 9.73
CA GLU A 175 25.56 7.21 10.59
C GLU A 175 25.97 6.73 12.00
N ALA A 176 25.20 5.84 12.61
CA ALA A 176 25.54 5.30 13.93
C ALA A 176 26.88 4.55 13.94
N ILE A 177 27.19 3.81 12.86
CA ILE A 177 28.47 3.10 12.72
C ILE A 177 29.62 4.07 12.48
N GLU A 178 29.42 5.10 11.65
CA GLU A 178 30.46 6.10 11.38
C GLU A 178 30.76 6.94 12.62
N ASN A 179 29.75 7.34 13.39
CA ASN A 179 29.95 8.08 14.64
C ASN A 179 30.76 7.28 15.67
N GLU A 180 30.51 5.96 15.80
CA GLU A 180 31.33 5.09 16.64
C GLU A 180 32.78 5.01 16.12
N ARG A 181 32.96 4.97 14.81
CA ARG A 181 34.26 4.92 14.13
C ARG A 181 35.08 6.20 14.31
N GLU A 182 34.45 7.38 14.30
CA GLU A 182 35.13 8.66 14.54
C GLU A 182 35.71 8.77 15.97
N SER A 183 35.12 8.04 16.91
CA SER A 183 35.58 7.96 18.30
C SER A 183 36.55 6.80 18.59
N ALA A 184 36.90 6.00 17.58
CA ALA A 184 37.68 4.78 17.74
C ALA A 184 39.19 5.03 17.78
N SER A 185 39.93 4.15 18.48
CA SER A 185 41.40 4.24 18.51
C SER A 185 42.04 3.83 17.19
N GLU A 186 43.32 4.18 16.98
CA GLU A 186 44.08 3.78 15.79
C GLU A 186 44.11 2.25 15.58
N ASP A 187 44.19 1.47 16.66
CA ASP A 187 44.15 0.00 16.61
C ASP A 187 42.78 -0.54 16.17
N GLU A 188 41.69 0.14 16.54
CA GLU A 188 40.33 -0.26 16.14
C GLU A 188 39.99 0.13 14.69
N LEU A 189 40.68 1.15 14.17
CA LEU A 189 40.59 1.66 12.80
C LEU A 189 41.52 0.93 11.81
N ALA A 190 42.55 0.23 12.31
CA ALA A 190 43.48 -0.54 11.48
C ALA A 190 42.76 -1.61 10.63
N GLU A 191 43.42 -2.04 9.54
CA GLU A 191 42.87 -3.07 8.65
C GLU A 191 42.64 -4.38 9.42
N GLY A 192 41.39 -4.83 9.50
CA GLY A 192 40.98 -5.99 10.31
C GLY A 192 40.45 -5.64 11.72
N GLY A 193 40.57 -4.39 12.15
CA GLY A 193 39.95 -3.83 13.35
C GLY A 193 38.42 -3.70 13.24
N LYS A 194 37.76 -3.45 14.36
CA LYS A 194 36.28 -3.40 14.46
C LYS A 194 35.66 -2.35 13.52
N PHE A 195 36.35 -1.22 13.34
CA PHE A 195 35.88 -0.07 12.56
C PHE A 195 36.72 0.19 11.32
N GLY A 196 37.57 -0.75 10.90
CA GLY A 196 38.45 -0.57 9.73
C GLY A 196 37.73 -0.45 8.37
N MET A 197 36.42 -0.69 8.30
CA MET A 197 35.62 -0.62 7.07
C MET A 197 34.38 0.27 7.26
N ARG A 198 34.16 1.19 6.32
CA ARG A 198 32.93 1.99 6.22
C ARG A 198 31.79 1.18 5.62
N TYR A 199 30.57 1.46 6.06
CA TYR A 199 29.37 0.81 5.55
C TYR A 199 28.39 1.82 4.98
N ASP A 200 27.84 1.51 3.82
CA ASP A 200 26.87 2.31 3.07
C ASP A 200 25.97 1.40 2.22
N GLN A 201 25.18 1.99 1.31
CA GLN A 201 24.31 1.25 0.39
C GLN A 201 25.07 0.30 -0.52
N THR A 202 26.36 0.53 -0.76
CA THR A 202 27.13 -0.30 -1.66
C THR A 202 27.44 -1.63 -1.00
N ASN A 203 27.53 -1.76 0.34
CA ASN A 203 27.99 -2.97 1.04
C ASN A 203 27.11 -3.42 2.21
N THR A 204 25.87 -2.93 2.29
CA THR A 204 24.90 -3.28 3.34
C THR A 204 23.73 -4.06 2.76
N VAL A 205 23.31 -5.13 3.44
CA VAL A 205 22.18 -5.97 3.07
C VAL A 205 21.25 -6.12 4.28
N LEU A 206 19.99 -5.74 4.12
CA LEU A 206 18.90 -6.01 5.05
C LEU A 206 18.17 -7.28 4.62
N ILE A 207 17.86 -8.17 5.55
CA ILE A 207 17.02 -9.35 5.33
C ILE A 207 15.77 -9.18 6.19
N ASP A 208 14.62 -9.07 5.51
CA ASP A 208 13.34 -8.78 6.14
C ASP A 208 12.22 -9.53 5.41
N ASP A 209 11.13 -9.80 6.11
CA ASP A 209 9.91 -10.38 5.56
C ASP A 209 8.94 -9.33 5.00
N SER A 210 9.27 -8.04 5.17
CA SER A 210 8.42 -6.92 4.79
C SER A 210 9.15 -5.92 3.89
N HIS A 211 8.65 -5.80 2.66
CA HIS A 211 9.09 -4.78 1.70
C HIS A 211 8.86 -3.35 2.23
N HIS A 212 7.82 -3.14 3.05
CA HIS A 212 7.50 -1.82 3.60
C HIS A 212 8.58 -1.30 4.56
N LYS A 213 9.23 -2.18 5.32
CA LYS A 213 10.26 -1.74 6.27
C LYS A 213 11.50 -1.18 5.57
N SER A 214 11.75 -1.51 4.30
CA SER A 214 12.92 -1.07 3.54
C SER A 214 12.64 0.04 2.52
N GLN A 215 11.50 0.73 2.61
CA GLN A 215 11.07 1.73 1.61
C GLN A 215 12.09 2.85 1.33
N LEU A 216 12.94 3.19 2.30
CA LEU A 216 13.95 4.24 2.16
C LEU A 216 15.20 3.77 1.38
N GLN A 217 15.49 2.47 1.39
CA GLN A 217 16.59 1.84 0.65
C GLN A 217 16.16 0.48 0.07
N PRO A 218 15.23 0.48 -0.91
CA PRO A 218 14.57 -0.73 -1.38
C PRO A 218 15.52 -1.74 -2.04
N TYR A 219 16.60 -1.27 -2.67
CA TYR A 219 17.58 -2.12 -3.33
C TYR A 219 18.64 -2.70 -2.38
N ASN A 220 18.50 -2.49 -1.08
CA ASN A 220 19.35 -3.11 -0.06
C ASN A 220 18.63 -4.20 0.73
N CYS A 221 17.38 -4.52 0.39
CA CYS A 221 16.59 -5.49 1.13
C CYS A 221 16.37 -6.78 0.35
N ILE A 222 16.75 -7.90 0.95
CA ILE A 222 16.31 -9.23 0.55
C ILE A 222 14.98 -9.48 1.25
N VAL A 223 13.89 -9.36 0.48
CA VAL A 223 12.55 -9.64 0.99
C VAL A 223 12.29 -11.14 0.92
N VAL A 224 12.14 -11.78 2.07
CA VAL A 224 11.89 -13.22 2.17
C VAL A 224 10.42 -13.48 2.50
N PRO A 225 9.78 -14.55 2.01
CA PRO A 225 8.44 -14.91 2.47
C PRO A 225 8.36 -15.07 3.99
N GLU A 226 7.30 -14.53 4.59
CA GLU A 226 7.06 -14.60 6.03
C GLU A 226 7.02 -16.05 6.51
N TYR A 227 7.86 -16.37 7.49
CA TYR A 227 7.86 -17.63 8.20
C TYR A 227 6.78 -17.62 9.27
N ASN A 228 5.64 -18.21 8.93
CA ASN A 228 4.43 -18.28 9.76
C ASN A 228 4.05 -19.74 10.09
N ASN A 229 2.89 -19.93 10.71
CA ASN A 229 2.37 -21.25 11.09
C ASN A 229 2.23 -22.21 9.90
N VAL A 230 1.80 -21.71 8.74
CA VAL A 230 1.59 -22.53 7.54
C VAL A 230 2.93 -23.09 7.05
N ARG A 231 3.95 -22.23 6.92
CA ARG A 231 5.29 -22.66 6.49
C ARG A 231 6.00 -23.52 7.53
N PHE A 232 5.82 -23.21 8.80
CA PHE A 232 6.33 -24.06 9.89
C PHE A 232 5.72 -25.47 9.81
N ALA A 233 4.41 -25.58 9.58
CA ALA A 233 3.72 -26.86 9.47
C ALA A 233 4.12 -27.65 8.22
N ALA A 234 4.37 -26.98 7.09
CA ALA A 234 4.84 -27.63 5.86
C ALA A 234 6.23 -28.28 6.03
N GLY A 235 7.13 -27.65 6.81
CA GLY A 235 8.42 -28.23 7.19
C GLY A 235 9.47 -28.31 6.08
N ASP A 236 9.19 -27.75 4.90
CA ASP A 236 10.00 -27.80 3.68
C ASP A 236 10.61 -26.43 3.28
N ASP A 237 10.55 -25.42 4.16
CA ASP A 237 11.08 -24.08 3.89
C ASP A 237 12.61 -24.12 3.70
N THR A 238 13.07 -23.64 2.55
CA THR A 238 14.50 -23.62 2.14
C THR A 238 15.05 -22.21 1.96
N GLU A 239 14.33 -21.18 2.39
CA GLU A 239 14.64 -19.79 2.03
C GLU A 239 16.00 -19.33 2.56
N LEU A 240 16.39 -19.74 3.77
CA LEU A 240 17.72 -19.40 4.31
C LEU A 240 18.88 -19.97 3.48
N LEU A 241 18.67 -21.08 2.76
CA LEU A 241 19.67 -21.63 1.84
C LEU A 241 19.79 -20.79 0.57
N LYS A 242 18.65 -20.37 0.01
CA LYS A 242 18.60 -19.50 -1.17
C LYS A 242 19.22 -18.13 -0.88
N ILE A 243 18.92 -17.56 0.29
CA ILE A 243 19.51 -16.30 0.75
C ILE A 243 21.02 -16.45 0.90
N ARG A 244 21.53 -17.56 1.47
CA ARG A 244 22.97 -17.82 1.51
C ARG A 244 23.59 -17.79 0.10
N MET A 245 22.99 -18.50 -0.87
CA MET A 245 23.50 -18.52 -2.25
C MET A 245 23.52 -17.12 -2.88
N TYR A 246 22.50 -16.30 -2.60
CA TYR A 246 22.46 -14.93 -3.07
C TYR A 246 23.54 -14.07 -2.40
N LEU A 247 23.74 -14.20 -1.09
CA LEU A 247 24.83 -13.52 -0.37
C LEU A 247 26.22 -13.92 -0.90
N GLU A 248 26.43 -15.20 -1.26
CA GLU A 248 27.66 -15.68 -1.90
C GLU A 248 27.92 -14.98 -3.26
N THR A 249 26.89 -14.45 -3.89
CA THR A 249 26.99 -13.62 -5.10
C THR A 249 27.26 -12.15 -4.74
N LEU A 250 26.52 -11.60 -3.76
CA LEU A 250 26.63 -10.20 -3.33
C LEU A 250 28.01 -9.85 -2.77
N VAL A 251 28.73 -10.80 -2.14
CA VAL A 251 30.09 -10.54 -1.62
C VAL A 251 31.08 -10.13 -2.72
N ARG A 252 30.78 -10.43 -3.98
CA ARG A 252 31.61 -10.06 -5.12
C ARG A 252 31.11 -8.81 -5.83
N GLN A 253 30.06 -8.15 -5.36
CA GLN A 253 29.55 -6.96 -6.02
C GLN A 253 30.19 -5.71 -5.44
N GLN A 254 30.70 -4.84 -6.31
CA GLN A 254 31.25 -3.53 -5.93
C GLN A 254 30.16 -2.66 -5.29
N ASN A 255 28.94 -2.75 -5.81
CA ASN A 255 27.77 -2.06 -5.33
C ASN A 255 26.59 -3.04 -5.25
N VAL A 256 26.25 -3.46 -4.02
CA VAL A 256 25.16 -4.42 -3.78
C VAL A 256 23.81 -3.82 -4.15
N SER A 257 23.57 -2.53 -3.89
CA SER A 257 22.31 -1.88 -4.25
C SER A 257 22.07 -1.88 -5.77
N ALA A 258 23.12 -1.62 -6.56
CA ALA A 258 23.04 -1.71 -8.02
C ALA A 258 22.78 -3.15 -8.49
N TYR A 259 23.49 -4.12 -7.94
CA TYR A 259 23.30 -5.53 -8.30
C TYR A 259 21.89 -6.03 -7.93
N MET A 260 21.42 -5.72 -6.74
CA MET A 260 20.11 -6.13 -6.24
C MET A 260 18.95 -5.44 -6.98
N ARG A 261 19.15 -4.21 -7.47
CA ARG A 261 18.21 -3.56 -8.41
C ARG A 261 18.11 -4.33 -9.72
N ALA A 262 19.24 -4.69 -10.33
CA ALA A 262 19.28 -5.34 -11.64
C ALA A 262 18.92 -6.84 -11.58
N HIS A 263 19.24 -7.49 -10.45
CA HIS A 263 19.05 -8.93 -10.22
C HIS A 263 18.39 -9.14 -8.86
N PRO A 264 17.14 -8.71 -8.66
CA PRO A 264 16.47 -8.81 -7.37
C PRO A 264 16.42 -10.26 -6.89
N PHE A 265 16.49 -10.45 -5.57
CA PHE A 265 16.32 -11.77 -4.99
C PHE A 265 14.91 -12.28 -5.28
N ASP A 266 14.82 -13.40 -5.98
CA ASP A 266 13.57 -14.09 -6.27
C ASP A 266 13.71 -15.56 -5.86
N SER A 267 12.96 -15.96 -4.84
CA SER A 267 13.01 -17.31 -4.29
C SER A 267 12.48 -18.39 -5.25
N ALA A 268 11.79 -18.00 -6.33
CA ALA A 268 11.29 -18.89 -7.38
C ALA A 268 12.25 -19.01 -8.59
N ASN A 269 13.35 -18.27 -8.59
CA ASN A 269 14.31 -18.27 -9.70
C ASN A 269 14.91 -19.67 -9.94
N SER A 270 15.07 -20.05 -11.21
CA SER A 270 15.65 -21.34 -11.63
C SER A 270 17.09 -21.56 -11.15
N ALA A 271 17.83 -20.48 -10.82
CA ALA A 271 19.14 -20.56 -10.16
C ALA A 271 19.09 -21.26 -8.78
N TYR A 272 17.90 -21.35 -8.17
CA TYR A 272 17.62 -22.05 -6.91
C TYR A 272 16.89 -23.38 -7.13
N SER A 273 17.27 -24.13 -8.17
CA SER A 273 16.76 -25.48 -8.41
C SER A 273 16.90 -26.37 -7.17
N GLN A 274 16.05 -27.39 -7.05
CA GLN A 274 16.11 -28.33 -5.93
C GLN A 274 17.51 -28.95 -5.76
N GLU A 275 18.20 -29.24 -6.87
CA GLU A 275 19.56 -29.76 -6.86
C GLU A 275 20.57 -28.74 -6.30
N ALA A 276 20.48 -27.48 -6.70
CA ALA A 276 21.37 -26.42 -6.21
C ALA A 276 21.16 -26.17 -4.71
N VAL A 277 19.91 -26.17 -4.25
CA VAL A 277 19.54 -26.02 -2.83
C VAL A 277 20.01 -27.23 -2.01
N GLN A 278 19.86 -28.45 -2.52
CA GLN A 278 20.37 -29.67 -1.89
C GLN A 278 21.91 -29.66 -1.78
N LEU A 279 22.60 -29.21 -2.83
CA LEU A 279 24.05 -29.07 -2.84
C LEU A 279 24.51 -28.02 -1.82
N ALA A 280 23.83 -26.88 -1.73
CA ALA A 280 24.09 -25.86 -0.72
C ALA A 280 23.90 -26.42 0.70
N ALA A 281 22.79 -27.13 0.96
CA ALA A 281 22.53 -27.79 2.24
C ALA A 281 23.63 -28.81 2.60
N TRP A 282 24.10 -29.59 1.62
CA TRP A 282 25.19 -30.56 1.80
C TRP A 282 26.52 -29.87 2.12
N ARG A 283 26.87 -28.79 1.40
CA ARG A 283 28.06 -27.96 1.69
C ARG A 283 28.02 -27.42 3.12
N MET A 284 26.89 -26.90 3.59
CA MET A 284 26.77 -26.40 4.97
C MET A 284 27.02 -27.50 6.01
N LYS A 285 26.52 -28.73 5.77
CA LYS A 285 26.75 -29.88 6.65
C LYS A 285 28.23 -30.26 6.70
N ILE A 286 28.95 -30.21 5.57
CA ILE A 286 30.39 -30.51 5.51
C ILE A 286 31.21 -29.44 6.20
N GLU A 287 30.94 -28.17 5.93
CA GLU A 287 31.62 -27.03 6.56
C GLU A 287 31.46 -27.08 8.09
N SER A 288 30.25 -27.34 8.57
CA SER A 288 29.96 -27.53 10.00
C SER A 288 30.78 -28.68 10.61
N LYS A 289 30.86 -29.84 9.93
CA LYS A 289 31.69 -30.98 10.38
C LYS A 289 33.18 -30.65 10.37
N ARG A 290 33.69 -29.94 9.36
CA ARG A 290 35.10 -29.50 9.28
C ARG A 290 35.42 -28.50 10.40
N ALA A 291 34.56 -27.52 10.65
CA ALA A 291 34.71 -26.55 11.73
C ALA A 291 34.69 -27.22 13.11
N GLN A 292 33.82 -28.21 13.33
CA GLN A 292 33.81 -29.00 14.57
C GLN A 292 35.13 -29.78 14.77
N ARG A 293 35.67 -30.41 13.71
CA ARG A 293 36.97 -31.10 13.76
C ARG A 293 38.12 -30.15 14.06
N LEU A 294 38.15 -28.98 13.43
CA LEU A 294 39.18 -27.95 13.67
C LEU A 294 39.10 -27.42 15.10
N ARG A 295 37.90 -27.10 15.61
CA ARG A 295 37.69 -26.69 17.00
C ARG A 295 38.11 -27.77 17.99
N ARG A 296 37.88 -29.05 17.68
CA ARG A 296 38.35 -30.18 18.50
C ARG A 296 39.88 -30.20 18.54
N LYS A 297 40.54 -30.06 17.38
CA LYS A 297 42.01 -29.96 17.29
C LYS A 297 42.56 -28.76 18.07
N LEU A 298 41.95 -27.58 17.92
CA LEU A 298 42.36 -26.37 18.65
C LEU A 298 42.14 -26.50 20.16
N ARG A 299 41.03 -27.09 20.60
CA ARG A 299 40.80 -27.39 22.02
C ARG A 299 41.78 -28.42 22.55
N GLU A 300 42.15 -29.41 21.75
CA GLU A 300 43.14 -30.42 22.11
C GLU A 300 44.56 -29.83 22.16
N GLN A 301 44.90 -28.91 21.25
CA GLN A 301 46.13 -28.12 21.29
C GLN A 301 46.17 -27.17 22.48
N ALA A 302 45.08 -26.46 22.75
CA ALA A 302 44.94 -25.59 23.92
C ALA A 302 45.02 -26.40 25.22
N ARG A 303 44.37 -27.57 25.28
CA ARG A 303 44.49 -28.49 26.42
C ARG A 303 45.91 -29.02 26.59
N LYS A 304 46.60 -29.38 25.50
CA LYS A 304 48.02 -29.78 25.54
C LYS A 304 48.93 -28.64 25.97
N ALA A 305 48.67 -27.41 25.54
CA ALA A 305 49.40 -26.21 25.97
C ALA A 305 49.13 -25.89 27.45
N GLU A 306 47.89 -26.07 27.92
CA GLU A 306 47.49 -25.89 29.32
C GLU A 306 48.04 -27.03 30.21
N GLU A 307 48.10 -28.27 29.72
CA GLU A 307 48.75 -29.42 30.37
C GLU A 307 50.28 -29.22 30.45
N ALA A 308 50.91 -28.67 29.40
CA ALA A 308 52.32 -28.31 29.40
C ALA A 308 52.64 -27.14 30.35
N ALA A 309 51.71 -26.18 30.49
CA ALA A 309 51.81 -25.07 31.44
C ALA A 309 51.47 -25.48 32.90
N LYS A 310 50.85 -26.64 33.10
CA LYS A 310 50.43 -27.16 34.42
C LYS A 310 51.30 -28.30 34.95
N ALA A 311 52.47 -28.59 34.37
CA ALA A 311 53.44 -29.51 34.97
C ALA A 311 53.88 -28.98 36.36
N PRO A 312 53.52 -29.62 37.48
CA PRO A 312 53.94 -29.18 38.80
C PRO A 312 55.11 -30.04 39.32
N PRO A 313 55.97 -29.54 40.22
CA PRO A 313 56.47 -30.40 41.28
C PRO A 313 55.29 -30.73 42.21
N THR A 314 55.05 -32.04 42.39
CA THR A 314 54.57 -32.76 43.61
C THR A 314 53.82 -31.92 44.67
N ASP A 315 52.67 -32.29 45.23
CA ASP A 315 52.07 -33.60 45.40
C ASP A 315 50.66 -33.49 46.06
N ILE A 316 49.90 -34.59 45.99
CA ILE A 316 48.86 -35.07 46.93
C ILE A 316 47.43 -34.43 46.91
N LYS A 317 46.50 -35.24 46.37
CA LYS A 317 45.02 -35.35 46.55
C LYS A 317 44.67 -35.89 47.95
N PRO A 318 43.41 -35.87 48.51
CA PRO A 318 42.17 -36.33 47.85
C PRO A 318 40.82 -35.73 48.37
N PRO A 319 39.65 -36.22 47.87
CA PRO A 319 38.35 -35.53 47.89
C PRO A 319 37.25 -36.22 48.74
N LEU A 320 36.04 -35.60 48.75
CA LEU A 320 34.67 -36.19 48.69
C LEU A 320 33.64 -35.73 49.76
N THR A 321 32.39 -35.57 49.26
CA THR A 321 31.05 -35.83 49.87
C THR A 321 30.13 -34.70 50.41
N SER A 322 29.02 -34.52 49.68
CA SER A 322 27.60 -34.72 50.09
C SER A 322 26.72 -33.65 50.78
N ARG A 323 25.47 -33.57 50.25
CA ARG A 323 24.13 -33.49 50.90
C ARG A 323 23.74 -32.24 51.74
N ARG A 324 22.64 -31.54 51.36
CA ARG A 324 21.21 -31.73 51.80
C ARG A 324 20.35 -30.44 51.70
N LYS A 325 19.13 -30.61 51.16
CA LYS A 325 17.79 -30.04 51.49
C LYS A 325 17.61 -28.58 51.97
N ARG A 326 16.60 -27.89 51.40
CA ARG A 326 15.61 -27.13 52.19
C ARG A 326 14.25 -26.92 51.48
N GLN A 327 13.19 -27.14 52.26
CA GLN A 327 11.75 -26.96 51.98
C GLN A 327 11.36 -25.51 51.73
N LYS A 328 10.20 -25.28 51.07
CA LYS A 328 9.14 -24.36 51.56
C LYS A 328 7.79 -24.58 50.85
N SER A 329 6.77 -24.15 51.58
CA SER A 329 5.38 -24.59 51.65
C SER A 329 4.40 -23.97 50.64
N LYS A 330 3.30 -24.70 50.38
CA LYS A 330 2.07 -24.24 49.68
C LYS A 330 1.07 -23.64 50.67
N LYS A 331 0.39 -22.56 50.28
CA LYS A 331 -0.93 -22.14 50.80
C LYS A 331 -1.80 -21.66 49.63
N ARG A 332 -3.09 -21.96 49.68
CA ARG A 332 -4.07 -21.82 48.58
C ARG A 332 -5.26 -20.96 49.04
N ARG A 333 -5.77 -20.15 48.09
CA ARG A 333 -7.18 -19.75 47.82
C ARG A 333 -7.83 -18.70 48.75
N PRO A 334 -8.81 -17.88 48.28
CA PRO A 334 -9.98 -18.28 47.46
C PRO A 334 -10.46 -17.35 46.33
N ARG A 335 -11.56 -17.79 45.67
CA ARG A 335 -12.30 -17.23 44.51
C ARG A 335 -13.49 -16.37 44.97
N LEU A 336 -13.99 -15.47 44.09
CA LEU A 336 -15.38 -14.98 43.91
C LEU A 336 -15.52 -14.58 42.41
N SER A 337 -16.41 -15.17 41.59
CA SER A 337 -17.81 -14.78 41.21
C SER A 337 -17.91 -13.35 40.64
N SER A 338 -18.66 -12.97 39.60
CA SER A 338 -19.91 -13.41 38.94
C SER A 338 -19.93 -12.74 37.54
N ARG A 339 -20.27 -13.43 36.44
CA ARG A 339 -21.57 -13.34 35.73
C ARG A 339 -21.96 -11.91 35.26
N GLU A 340 -21.77 -11.61 33.98
CA GLU A 340 -22.63 -10.69 33.19
C GLU A 340 -22.33 -10.78 31.68
N ARG A 341 -23.27 -11.37 30.92
CA ARG A 341 -23.44 -11.10 29.48
C ARG A 341 -24.93 -10.97 29.24
N LYS A 342 -25.40 -9.74 29.01
CA LYS A 342 -26.72 -9.42 28.48
C LYS A 342 -26.53 -8.68 27.17
N LEU A 343 -27.12 -9.24 26.12
CA LEU A 343 -27.24 -8.69 24.78
C LEU A 343 -28.03 -7.37 24.84
N LYS A 344 -27.48 -6.29 24.27
CA LYS A 344 -28.26 -5.11 23.86
C LYS A 344 -28.07 -4.93 22.36
N ARG A 345 -29.18 -4.96 21.61
CA ARG A 345 -29.26 -4.49 20.22
C ARG A 345 -28.81 -3.03 20.19
N ALA A 346 -27.86 -2.72 19.32
CA ALA A 346 -27.45 -1.35 19.02
C ALA A 346 -27.53 -1.16 17.50
N ILE A 347 -28.21 -0.08 17.12
CA ILE A 347 -28.35 0.47 15.77
C ILE A 347 -26.95 0.63 15.16
N ILE A 348 -26.76 0.18 13.92
CA ILE A 348 -25.50 0.31 13.18
C ILE A 348 -25.30 1.80 12.87
N GLN A 349 -24.40 2.43 13.63
CA GLN A 349 -23.70 3.65 13.20
C GLN A 349 -22.50 3.17 12.40
N LEU A 350 -22.44 3.49 11.10
CA LEU A 350 -21.26 3.27 10.26
C LEU A 350 -20.11 4.14 10.78
N LYS A 351 -19.41 3.66 11.81
CA LYS A 351 -18.08 4.15 12.16
C LYS A 351 -17.12 3.62 11.10
N LYS A 352 -16.31 4.52 10.54
CA LYS A 352 -15.16 4.19 9.68
C LYS A 352 -14.36 3.09 10.38
N ALA A 353 -14.50 1.86 9.91
CA ALA A 353 -13.71 0.74 10.42
C ALA A 353 -12.36 0.84 9.72
N ASP A 354 -11.29 0.99 10.49
CA ASP A 354 -9.95 0.82 9.93
C ASP A 354 -9.83 -0.62 9.45
N LEU A 355 -9.65 -0.78 8.13
CA LEU A 355 -9.30 -2.06 7.52
C LEU A 355 -8.08 -2.62 8.28
N THR A 356 -8.17 -3.87 8.71
CA THR A 356 -7.01 -4.57 9.26
C THR A 356 -5.88 -4.59 8.23
N ALA A 357 -4.63 -4.73 8.66
CA ALA A 357 -3.49 -4.82 7.72
C ALA A 357 -3.67 -5.95 6.67
N ALA A 358 -4.45 -6.99 7.00
CA ALA A 358 -4.82 -8.05 6.06
C ALA A 358 -5.85 -7.57 5.02
N GLU A 359 -6.89 -6.85 5.44
CA GLU A 359 -7.88 -6.26 4.52
C GLU A 359 -7.28 -5.13 3.69
N GLN A 360 -6.32 -4.36 4.22
CA GLN A 360 -5.54 -3.39 3.44
C GLN A 360 -4.63 -4.07 2.43
N LEU A 361 -3.91 -5.13 2.82
CA LEU A 361 -3.04 -5.89 1.89
C LEU A 361 -3.86 -6.60 0.80
N GLN A 362 -5.03 -7.12 1.17
CA GLN A 362 -5.97 -7.71 0.23
C GLN A 362 -6.53 -6.66 -0.73
N SER A 363 -6.91 -5.47 -0.22
CA SER A 363 -7.29 -4.32 -1.02
C SER A 363 -6.17 -3.92 -1.98
N TYR A 364 -4.92 -3.76 -1.54
CA TYR A 364 -3.80 -3.41 -2.43
C TYR A 364 -3.44 -4.49 -3.47
N ALA A 365 -3.52 -5.77 -3.11
CA ALA A 365 -3.29 -6.88 -4.06
C ALA A 365 -4.40 -6.95 -5.11
N GLN A 366 -5.64 -6.72 -4.69
CA GLN A 366 -6.80 -6.61 -5.58
C GLN A 366 -6.71 -5.35 -6.44
N THR A 367 -6.30 -4.21 -5.89
CA THR A 367 -6.02 -2.96 -6.62
C THR A 367 -4.97 -3.18 -7.69
N GLY A 368 -3.82 -3.79 -7.38
CA GLY A 368 -2.76 -4.04 -8.35
C GLY A 368 -3.19 -4.96 -9.49
N ALA A 369 -3.93 -6.02 -9.18
CA ALA A 369 -4.51 -6.93 -10.17
C ALA A 369 -5.60 -6.23 -11.01
N TYR A 370 -6.48 -5.45 -10.38
CA TYR A 370 -7.51 -4.65 -11.04
C TYR A 370 -6.90 -3.63 -11.99
N MET A 371 -5.91 -2.86 -11.52
CA MET A 371 -5.17 -1.89 -12.31
C MET A 371 -4.40 -2.56 -13.46
N THR A 372 -3.81 -3.73 -13.23
CA THR A 372 -3.10 -4.47 -14.28
C THR A 372 -4.06 -4.97 -15.35
N GLN A 373 -5.17 -5.59 -14.94
CA GLN A 373 -6.23 -6.06 -15.82
C GLN A 373 -6.92 -4.91 -16.57
N LYS A 374 -7.01 -3.74 -15.94
CA LYS A 374 -7.57 -2.51 -16.52
C LYS A 374 -6.62 -1.77 -17.46
N TYR A 375 -5.30 -1.70 -17.18
CA TYR A 375 -4.38 -0.77 -17.87
C TYR A 375 -3.14 -1.38 -18.55
N PHE A 376 -2.70 -2.59 -18.20
CA PHE A 376 -1.35 -3.06 -18.55
C PHE A 376 -1.30 -4.12 -19.66
N GLY A 377 -2.38 -4.29 -20.42
CA GLY A 377 -2.43 -5.11 -21.64
C GLY A 377 -1.76 -4.52 -22.89
N SER A 378 -1.10 -3.34 -22.83
CA SER A 378 -0.59 -2.68 -24.04
C SER A 378 0.77 -2.02 -23.89
N ARG A 379 1.67 -2.35 -24.84
CA ARG A 379 2.79 -1.48 -25.21
C ARG A 379 2.20 -0.20 -25.80
N VAL A 380 2.23 0.89 -25.05
CA VAL A 380 1.81 2.22 -25.53
C VAL A 380 2.74 2.66 -26.66
N ARG A 381 2.38 2.33 -27.91
CA ARG A 381 2.88 3.06 -29.08
C ARG A 381 2.11 4.36 -29.14
N LYS A 382 2.82 5.49 -29.22
CA LYS A 382 2.27 6.83 -29.49
C LYS A 382 1.22 6.73 -30.61
N MET A 383 -0.06 6.78 -30.26
CA MET A 383 -1.13 7.15 -31.18
C MET A 383 -1.50 8.58 -30.84
N ASN A 384 -1.29 9.48 -31.82
CA ASN A 384 -1.90 10.80 -31.81
C ASN A 384 -3.39 10.57 -32.08
N LEU A 385 -4.25 10.69 -31.07
CA LEU A 385 -5.68 10.89 -31.32
C LEU A 385 -5.89 12.39 -31.48
N ASP A 386 -6.23 12.77 -32.71
CA ASP A 386 -6.74 14.08 -33.05
C ASP A 386 -8.17 14.17 -32.51
N MET A 387 -8.35 14.92 -31.43
CA MET A 387 -9.62 15.01 -30.71
C MET A 387 -10.35 16.25 -31.23
N SER A 388 -11.13 16.06 -32.30
CA SER A 388 -12.10 17.07 -32.72
C SER A 388 -13.30 17.00 -31.78
N THR A 389 -13.42 17.97 -30.89
CA THR A 389 -14.58 18.17 -30.03
C THR A 389 -15.73 18.72 -30.88
N GLU A 390 -16.61 17.86 -31.37
CA GLU A 390 -17.94 18.31 -31.78
C GLU A 390 -18.77 18.57 -30.53
N VAL A 391 -18.85 19.85 -30.16
CA VAL A 391 -19.84 20.35 -29.19
C VAL A 391 -21.21 20.32 -29.88
N ILE A 392 -21.99 19.26 -29.67
CA ILE A 392 -23.42 19.27 -29.95
C ILE A 392 -24.10 19.75 -28.64
N GLY A 393 -24.96 20.75 -28.58
CA GLY A 393 -25.54 21.63 -29.58
C GLY A 393 -26.83 22.17 -28.94
N ARG A 394 -26.92 23.45 -28.60
CA ARG A 394 -28.17 24.04 -28.10
C ARG A 394 -29.28 23.76 -29.12
N ASP A 395 -30.47 23.38 -28.67
CA ASP A 395 -31.60 23.20 -29.58
C ASP A 395 -31.95 24.54 -30.27
N ALA A 396 -32.88 24.50 -31.24
CA ALA A 396 -33.30 25.69 -31.98
C ALA A 396 -33.93 26.78 -31.08
N GLN A 397 -34.17 26.48 -29.81
CA GLN A 397 -34.79 27.32 -28.78
C GLN A 397 -33.76 27.82 -27.75
N GLY A 398 -32.48 27.43 -27.88
CA GLY A 398 -31.41 27.83 -26.98
C GLY A 398 -31.37 27.07 -25.65
N LYS A 399 -32.14 25.98 -25.50
CA LYS A 399 -32.05 25.09 -24.34
C LYS A 399 -30.82 24.17 -24.44
N PRO A 400 -30.24 23.74 -23.29
CA PRO A 400 -29.15 22.78 -23.28
C PRO A 400 -29.58 21.47 -23.97
N SER A 401 -28.81 21.02 -24.96
CA SER A 401 -28.81 19.62 -25.35
C SER A 401 -28.30 18.84 -24.13
N TYR A 402 -29.17 18.04 -23.52
CA TYR A 402 -28.95 17.31 -22.27
C TYR A 402 -27.80 16.28 -22.29
N GLY A 403 -27.04 16.19 -23.39
CA GLY A 403 -25.92 15.27 -23.58
C GLY A 403 -24.57 15.85 -23.11
N VAL A 404 -23.88 15.12 -22.24
CA VAL A 404 -22.46 15.28 -21.92
C VAL A 404 -21.67 14.26 -22.75
N PRO A 405 -20.84 14.69 -23.71
CA PRO A 405 -20.04 13.76 -24.50
C PRO A 405 -19.00 13.07 -23.62
N LEU A 406 -18.80 11.77 -23.86
CA LEU A 406 -17.80 10.97 -23.18
C LEU A 406 -16.63 10.67 -24.12
N THR A 407 -15.44 10.67 -23.57
CA THR A 407 -14.23 10.16 -24.21
C THR A 407 -13.97 8.74 -23.72
N ASN A 408 -13.77 7.83 -24.65
CA ASN A 408 -13.42 6.44 -24.36
C ASN A 408 -11.91 6.26 -24.49
N PHE A 409 -11.26 5.83 -23.40
CA PHE A 409 -9.87 5.41 -23.42
C PHE A 409 -9.77 3.89 -23.35
N MET A 410 -9.59 3.26 -24.52
CA MET A 410 -9.30 1.83 -24.70
C MET A 410 -10.33 0.88 -24.09
N ASN A 411 -11.61 1.27 -24.02
CA ASN A 411 -12.69 0.55 -23.33
C ASN A 411 -12.44 0.34 -21.83
N ALA A 412 -11.46 1.04 -21.27
CA ALA A 412 -11.01 0.91 -19.89
C ALA A 412 -11.29 2.17 -19.05
N GLN A 413 -11.67 3.30 -19.65
CA GLN A 413 -12.15 4.48 -18.95
C GLN A 413 -13.11 5.26 -19.85
N TYR A 414 -14.19 5.76 -19.27
CA TYR A 414 -15.04 6.78 -19.85
C TYR A 414 -14.99 8.01 -18.96
N TYR A 415 -14.69 9.16 -19.55
CA TYR A 415 -14.66 10.44 -18.84
C TYR A 415 -15.22 11.54 -19.72
N GLY A 416 -15.80 12.56 -19.11
CA GLY A 416 -16.20 13.79 -19.80
C GLY A 416 -15.64 15.01 -19.10
N GLU A 417 -16.07 16.19 -19.56
CA GLU A 417 -15.56 17.46 -19.05
C GLU A 417 -16.61 18.16 -18.18
N ILE A 418 -16.13 18.72 -17.08
CA ILE A 418 -16.85 19.65 -16.22
C ILE A 418 -16.01 20.91 -16.05
N SER A 419 -16.59 21.96 -15.48
CA SER A 419 -15.81 23.09 -14.99
C SER A 419 -16.24 23.51 -13.59
N ILE A 420 -15.31 24.11 -12.85
CA ILE A 420 -15.51 24.56 -11.47
C ILE A 420 -14.99 25.99 -11.32
N GLY A 421 -15.81 26.86 -10.73
CA GLY A 421 -15.47 28.24 -10.37
C GLY A 421 -15.74 29.31 -11.43
N SER A 422 -15.48 30.56 -11.05
CA SER A 422 -15.72 31.75 -11.89
C SER A 422 -14.46 32.64 -11.98
N PRO A 423 -13.77 32.74 -13.13
CA PRO A 423 -14.07 32.07 -14.39
C PRO A 423 -13.91 30.53 -14.31
N PRO A 424 -14.62 29.78 -15.18
CA PRO A 424 -14.58 28.33 -15.19
C PRO A 424 -13.18 27.73 -15.33
N GLN A 425 -12.83 26.79 -14.45
CA GLN A 425 -11.64 25.94 -14.55
C GLN A 425 -12.06 24.53 -14.96
N GLU A 426 -11.62 24.07 -16.12
CA GLU A 426 -12.08 22.80 -16.70
C GLU A 426 -11.34 21.56 -16.14
N PHE A 427 -12.06 20.47 -15.93
CA PHE A 427 -11.53 19.17 -15.48
C PHE A 427 -12.14 18.02 -16.26
N LYS A 428 -11.34 16.97 -16.47
CA LYS A 428 -11.81 15.68 -16.97
C LYS A 428 -12.20 14.80 -15.79
N VAL A 429 -13.41 14.28 -15.78
CA VAL A 429 -13.91 13.46 -14.68
C VAL A 429 -14.55 12.17 -15.16
N VAL A 430 -14.36 11.10 -14.38
CA VAL A 430 -15.16 9.89 -14.53
C VAL A 430 -16.52 10.16 -13.90
N PHE A 431 -17.59 10.01 -14.68
CA PHE A 431 -18.95 10.02 -14.17
C PHE A 431 -19.26 8.64 -13.58
N ASP A 432 -19.25 8.54 -12.26
CA ASP A 432 -19.09 7.29 -11.52
C ASP A 432 -20.37 6.95 -10.73
N THR A 433 -21.16 5.99 -11.22
CA THR A 433 -22.35 5.49 -10.50
C THR A 433 -22.00 4.54 -9.35
N GLY A 434 -20.72 4.24 -9.13
CA GLY A 434 -20.16 3.50 -8.00
C GLY A 434 -19.73 4.38 -6.82
N SER A 435 -19.79 5.71 -6.91
CA SER A 435 -19.49 6.61 -5.78
C SER A 435 -20.35 7.88 -5.79
N SER A 436 -20.31 8.68 -4.72
CA SER A 436 -21.26 9.79 -4.50
C SER A 436 -20.61 11.16 -4.28
N ASN A 437 -19.28 11.25 -4.27
CA ASN A 437 -18.59 12.53 -4.05
C ASN A 437 -18.01 13.05 -5.38
N LEU A 438 -18.07 14.37 -5.59
CA LEU A 438 -17.26 15.07 -6.57
C LEU A 438 -15.91 15.45 -5.93
N TRP A 439 -14.80 15.18 -6.61
CA TRP A 439 -13.50 15.73 -6.22
C TRP A 439 -12.59 15.94 -7.43
N VAL A 440 -11.70 16.92 -7.31
CA VAL A 440 -10.66 17.24 -8.29
C VAL A 440 -9.32 17.56 -7.60
N PRO A 441 -8.17 17.46 -8.28
CA PRO A 441 -6.88 17.81 -7.71
C PRO A 441 -6.82 19.28 -7.33
N SER A 442 -6.37 19.60 -6.12
CA SER A 442 -6.14 20.99 -5.69
C SER A 442 -4.78 21.48 -6.19
N LYS A 443 -4.64 22.80 -6.39
CA LYS A 443 -3.34 23.47 -6.53
C LYS A 443 -2.42 23.21 -5.33
N LYS A 444 -2.99 22.92 -4.15
CA LYS A 444 -2.28 22.55 -2.93
C LYS A 444 -1.77 21.10 -2.93
N CYS A 445 -2.11 20.30 -3.94
CA CYS A 445 -1.68 18.90 -4.02
C CYS A 445 -0.20 18.76 -4.38
N SER A 446 0.49 17.85 -3.69
CA SER A 446 1.92 17.54 -3.89
C SER A 446 2.20 16.09 -4.33
N SER A 447 1.15 15.30 -4.62
CA SER A 447 1.30 13.92 -5.09
C SER A 447 1.72 13.86 -6.56
N ILE A 448 2.40 12.78 -6.96
CA ILE A 448 2.85 12.55 -8.35
C ILE A 448 1.67 12.65 -9.34
N ALA A 449 0.53 12.04 -9.00
CA ALA A 449 -0.68 12.08 -9.83
C ALA A 449 -1.14 13.53 -10.11
N CYS A 450 -1.13 14.40 -9.11
CA CYS A 450 -1.52 15.80 -9.26
C CYS A 450 -0.60 16.62 -10.17
N PHE A 451 0.68 16.23 -10.36
CA PHE A 451 1.56 16.93 -11.30
C PHE A 451 1.22 16.63 -12.76
N LEU A 452 0.56 15.50 -13.03
CA LEU A 452 0.19 15.05 -14.38
C LEU A 452 -1.22 15.51 -14.78
N HIS A 453 -1.99 16.08 -13.85
CA HIS A 453 -3.39 16.46 -14.03
C HIS A 453 -3.63 17.97 -13.81
N ARG A 454 -4.78 18.43 -14.30
CA ARG A 454 -5.28 19.79 -14.04
C ARG A 454 -5.56 19.95 -12.55
N LYS A 455 -5.38 21.16 -12.05
CA LYS A 455 -5.50 21.48 -10.62
C LYS A 455 -6.40 22.69 -10.42
N TYR A 456 -7.33 22.57 -9.50
CA TYR A 456 -8.23 23.63 -9.08
C TYR A 456 -7.50 24.66 -8.23
N ASP A 457 -7.61 25.93 -8.63
CA ASP A 457 -7.02 27.08 -7.97
C ASP A 457 -8.14 27.96 -7.41
N SER A 458 -8.49 27.75 -6.14
CA SER A 458 -9.55 28.52 -5.47
C SER A 458 -9.29 30.03 -5.48
N GLY A 459 -8.02 30.45 -5.49
CA GLY A 459 -7.64 31.87 -5.57
C GLY A 459 -7.94 32.54 -6.91
N LYS A 460 -8.37 31.77 -7.92
CA LYS A 460 -8.81 32.29 -9.23
C LYS A 460 -10.32 32.34 -9.39
N SER A 461 -11.08 31.78 -8.45
CA SER A 461 -12.54 31.75 -8.53
C SER A 461 -13.15 32.84 -7.66
N SER A 462 -14.01 33.69 -8.25
CA SER A 462 -14.77 34.72 -7.54
C SER A 462 -15.99 34.17 -6.79
N THR A 463 -16.45 32.96 -7.16
CA THR A 463 -17.60 32.28 -6.56
C THR A 463 -17.20 31.25 -5.51
N TYR A 464 -15.90 31.01 -5.32
CA TYR A 464 -15.38 30.10 -4.31
C TYR A 464 -15.77 30.54 -2.90
N SER A 465 -16.26 29.58 -2.12
CA SER A 465 -16.46 29.69 -0.68
C SER A 465 -15.72 28.58 0.05
N ALA A 466 -15.04 28.94 1.15
CA ALA A 466 -14.28 27.98 1.94
C ALA A 466 -15.20 27.17 2.85
N ASN A 467 -15.04 25.84 2.82
CA ASN A 467 -15.65 24.93 3.80
C ASN A 467 -14.57 24.37 4.75
N GLY A 468 -13.52 23.76 4.20
CA GLY A 468 -12.32 23.33 4.92
C GLY A 468 -12.45 22.01 5.70
N THR A 469 -13.64 21.40 5.73
CA THR A 469 -13.84 20.08 6.37
C THR A 469 -12.95 19.03 5.69
N GLU A 470 -12.15 18.28 6.45
CA GLU A 470 -11.33 17.21 5.88
C GLU A 470 -12.19 16.11 5.27
N PHE A 471 -11.77 15.57 4.12
CA PHE A 471 -12.39 14.39 3.52
C PHE A 471 -11.33 13.38 3.07
N GLY A 472 -11.73 12.12 3.02
CA GLY A 472 -10.89 11.08 2.46
C GLY A 472 -11.71 9.89 2.00
N ILE A 473 -11.49 9.46 0.76
CA ILE A 473 -12.23 8.40 0.09
C ILE A 473 -11.26 7.28 -0.25
N GLN A 474 -11.67 6.04 -0.01
CA GLN A 474 -10.96 4.83 -0.43
C GLN A 474 -11.75 4.15 -1.54
N TYR A 475 -11.24 4.23 -2.76
CA TYR A 475 -11.73 3.48 -3.92
C TYR A 475 -11.08 2.10 -3.99
N GLY A 476 -11.65 1.20 -4.80
CA GLY A 476 -11.06 -0.11 -5.09
C GLY A 476 -9.69 -0.03 -5.77
N SER A 477 -9.39 1.09 -6.46
CA SER A 477 -8.11 1.31 -7.14
C SER A 477 -7.14 2.22 -6.40
N GLY A 478 -7.54 2.98 -5.38
CA GLY A 478 -6.68 3.96 -4.72
C GLY A 478 -7.42 4.82 -3.70
N SER A 479 -6.71 5.71 -3.01
CA SER A 479 -7.35 6.66 -2.09
C SER A 479 -7.03 8.11 -2.45
N VAL A 480 -7.90 9.00 -1.99
CA VAL A 480 -7.74 10.44 -2.10
C VAL A 480 -8.00 11.07 -0.74
N GLU A 481 -7.18 12.05 -0.37
CA GLU A 481 -7.34 12.86 0.85
C GLU A 481 -7.30 14.34 0.49
N GLY A 482 -8.09 15.14 1.21
CA GLY A 482 -8.17 16.57 0.98
C GLY A 482 -9.10 17.27 1.95
N PHE A 483 -9.65 18.38 1.50
CA PHE A 483 -10.67 19.14 2.23
C PHE A 483 -11.81 19.53 1.30
N ILE A 484 -12.96 19.84 1.88
CA ILE A 484 -14.15 20.27 1.14
C ILE A 484 -14.05 21.75 0.85
N SER A 485 -14.46 22.11 -0.37
CA SER A 485 -14.63 23.46 -0.86
C SER A 485 -15.99 23.58 -1.50
N ASN A 486 -16.48 24.81 -1.60
CA ASN A 486 -17.76 25.11 -2.24
C ASN A 486 -17.51 26.05 -3.41
N ASP A 487 -18.09 25.75 -4.57
CA ASP A 487 -18.07 26.64 -5.72
C ASP A 487 -19.18 26.26 -6.73
N VAL A 488 -19.33 27.06 -7.77
CA VAL A 488 -20.16 26.77 -8.93
C VAL A 488 -19.54 25.63 -9.74
N VAL A 489 -20.34 24.63 -10.09
CA VAL A 489 -19.93 23.49 -10.94
C VAL A 489 -20.79 23.46 -12.20
N THR A 490 -20.17 23.45 -13.38
CA THR A 490 -20.87 23.34 -14.66
C THR A 490 -20.66 21.96 -15.28
N VAL A 491 -21.75 21.31 -15.70
CA VAL A 491 -21.76 20.02 -16.39
C VAL A 491 -22.84 20.01 -17.47
N GLY A 492 -22.50 19.63 -18.70
CA GLY A 492 -23.48 19.61 -19.81
C GLY A 492 -24.14 20.95 -20.11
N GLY A 493 -23.47 22.06 -19.76
CA GLY A 493 -24.04 23.41 -19.85
C GLY A 493 -25.04 23.77 -18.74
N LEU A 494 -25.28 22.89 -17.77
CA LEU A 494 -26.04 23.16 -16.56
C LEU A 494 -25.09 23.66 -15.47
N GLU A 495 -25.48 24.73 -14.79
CA GLU A 495 -24.69 25.38 -13.74
C GLU A 495 -25.31 25.07 -12.39
N ILE A 496 -24.58 24.32 -11.55
CA ILE A 496 -24.96 23.97 -10.19
C ILE A 496 -24.35 25.01 -9.26
N GLU A 497 -25.19 25.81 -8.61
CA GLU A 497 -24.75 26.75 -7.59
C GLU A 497 -24.49 26.04 -6.25
N ASP A 498 -23.64 26.62 -5.42
CA ASP A 498 -23.33 26.16 -4.05
C ASP A 498 -22.96 24.66 -3.94
N GLN A 499 -22.21 24.11 -4.91
CA GLN A 499 -21.80 22.71 -4.87
C GLN A 499 -20.59 22.49 -3.98
N ASP A 500 -20.75 21.70 -2.92
CA ASP A 500 -19.64 21.18 -2.12
C ASP A 500 -18.89 20.08 -2.90
N PHE A 501 -17.57 20.16 -2.97
CA PHE A 501 -16.71 19.18 -3.61
C PHE A 501 -15.37 19.03 -2.88
N GLY A 502 -14.69 17.92 -3.13
CA GLY A 502 -13.37 17.64 -2.56
C GLY A 502 -12.23 18.27 -3.35
N GLU A 503 -11.43 19.10 -2.69
CA GLU A 503 -10.10 19.51 -3.16
C GLU A 503 -9.05 18.50 -2.70
N ALA A 504 -8.62 17.62 -3.60
CA ALA A 504 -7.63 16.60 -3.28
C ALA A 504 -6.25 17.22 -3.06
N THR A 505 -5.63 16.95 -1.92
CA THR A 505 -4.25 17.38 -1.59
C THR A 505 -3.26 16.22 -1.60
N LYS A 506 -3.76 14.99 -1.49
CA LYS A 506 -2.99 13.77 -1.65
C LYS A 506 -3.76 12.74 -2.47
N GLU A 507 -3.06 12.16 -3.43
CA GLU A 507 -3.50 11.04 -4.25
C GLU A 507 -2.41 9.96 -4.19
N PRO A 508 -2.32 9.22 -3.07
CA PRO A 508 -1.30 8.21 -2.89
C PRO A 508 -1.42 7.08 -3.93
N GLY A 509 -0.27 6.69 -4.49
CA GLY A 509 -0.16 5.57 -5.40
C GLY A 509 -0.14 5.96 -6.88
N LEU A 510 -0.18 4.94 -7.74
CA LEU A 510 -0.08 5.10 -9.19
C LEU A 510 -1.44 5.06 -9.89
N ALA A 511 -2.53 4.84 -9.15
CA ALA A 511 -3.84 4.59 -9.72
C ALA A 511 -4.42 5.79 -10.47
N PHE A 512 -4.30 6.97 -9.86
CA PHE A 512 -4.69 8.23 -10.46
C PHE A 512 -3.57 8.83 -11.32
N ALA A 513 -2.32 8.41 -11.15
CA ALA A 513 -1.20 8.90 -11.96
C ALA A 513 -1.21 8.42 -13.42
N PHE A 514 -1.81 7.25 -13.69
CA PHE A 514 -1.96 6.71 -15.05
C PHE A 514 -3.35 6.94 -15.65
N GLY A 515 -4.25 7.58 -14.90
CA GLY A 515 -5.54 8.04 -15.40
C GLY A 515 -5.39 9.06 -16.53
N ARG A 516 -6.39 9.15 -17.42
CA ARG A 516 -6.53 10.29 -18.34
C ARG A 516 -7.54 11.33 -17.85
N PHE A 517 -8.19 11.04 -16.73
CA PHE A 517 -9.12 11.91 -16.02
C PHE A 517 -8.39 12.58 -14.85
N ASP A 518 -8.79 13.80 -14.52
CA ASP A 518 -8.27 14.57 -13.39
C ASP A 518 -8.95 14.17 -12.07
N GLY A 519 -10.26 13.89 -12.09
CA GLY A 519 -11.05 13.61 -10.89
C GLY A 519 -12.25 12.68 -11.10
N ILE A 520 -13.13 12.60 -10.11
CA ILE A 520 -14.33 11.75 -10.14
C ILE A 520 -15.57 12.60 -9.83
N PHE A 521 -16.64 12.37 -10.58
CA PHE A 521 -17.97 12.95 -10.40
C PHE A 521 -18.93 11.83 -10.00
N GLY A 522 -19.18 11.69 -8.69
CA GLY A 522 -20.04 10.64 -8.15
C GLY A 522 -21.53 10.83 -8.48
N LEU A 523 -22.20 9.75 -8.87
CA LEU A 523 -23.60 9.67 -9.29
C LEU A 523 -24.43 8.62 -8.52
N ALA A 524 -23.86 7.99 -7.49
CA ALA A 524 -24.58 7.07 -6.60
C ALA A 524 -25.45 7.82 -5.56
N TYR A 525 -26.17 7.08 -4.72
CA TYR A 525 -27.05 7.69 -3.71
C TYR A 525 -26.26 8.50 -2.68
N HIS A 526 -26.84 9.59 -2.18
CA HIS A 526 -26.22 10.43 -1.15
C HIS A 526 -25.84 9.68 0.14
N THR A 527 -26.48 8.55 0.43
CA THR A 527 -26.28 7.74 1.65
C THR A 527 -24.86 7.22 1.83
N ILE A 528 -24.10 7.04 0.73
CA ILE A 528 -22.69 6.63 0.75
C ILE A 528 -21.72 7.79 0.50
N SER A 529 -22.21 9.03 0.43
CA SER A 529 -21.38 10.21 0.32
C SER A 529 -20.56 10.43 1.60
N VAL A 530 -19.24 10.51 1.44
CA VAL A 530 -18.34 10.86 2.53
C VAL A 530 -18.70 12.25 3.05
N ASN A 531 -18.73 12.39 4.37
CA ASN A 531 -19.19 13.59 5.08
C ASN A 531 -20.65 13.98 4.81
N GLN A 532 -21.46 13.12 4.18
CA GLN A 532 -22.85 13.40 3.80
C GLN A 532 -22.99 14.65 2.91
N ILE A 533 -21.98 14.87 2.06
CA ILE A 533 -22.00 15.94 1.07
C ILE A 533 -23.08 15.63 0.03
N VAL A 534 -23.88 16.62 -0.33
CA VAL A 534 -24.92 16.46 -1.35
C VAL A 534 -24.26 16.19 -2.71
N PRO A 535 -24.52 15.02 -3.34
CA PRO A 535 -23.93 14.71 -4.63
C PRO A 535 -24.42 15.67 -5.72
N PRO A 536 -23.63 15.93 -6.77
CA PRO A 536 -24.01 16.91 -7.79
C PRO A 536 -25.35 16.66 -8.48
N PHE A 537 -25.71 15.40 -8.74
CA PHE A 537 -27.00 15.10 -9.37
C PHE A 537 -28.19 15.41 -8.45
N TYR A 538 -28.04 15.27 -7.14
CA TYR A 538 -29.08 15.70 -6.19
C TYR A 538 -29.27 17.22 -6.25
N ASN A 539 -28.17 17.99 -6.29
CA ASN A 539 -28.27 19.44 -6.44
C ASN A 539 -28.90 19.86 -7.79
N LEU A 540 -28.61 19.16 -8.89
CA LEU A 540 -29.29 19.40 -10.17
C LEU A 540 -30.82 19.24 -10.05
N VAL A 541 -31.27 18.18 -9.39
CA VAL A 541 -32.70 17.91 -9.17
C VAL A 541 -33.31 18.93 -8.21
N GLU A 542 -32.67 19.19 -7.06
CA GLU A 542 -33.17 20.11 -6.03
C GLU A 542 -33.25 21.56 -6.52
N GLN A 543 -32.33 21.98 -7.39
CA GLN A 543 -32.32 23.31 -8.00
C GLN A 543 -33.23 23.40 -9.25
N GLY A 544 -33.89 22.31 -9.66
CA GLY A 544 -34.80 22.29 -10.81
C GLY A 544 -34.09 22.51 -12.15
N LEU A 545 -32.83 22.09 -12.25
CA LEU A 545 -31.98 22.27 -13.44
C LEU A 545 -32.19 21.15 -14.48
N VAL A 546 -32.92 20.09 -14.13
CA VAL A 546 -33.28 18.96 -14.98
C VAL A 546 -34.79 18.74 -14.97
N ASP A 547 -35.35 18.28 -16.09
CA ASP A 547 -36.81 18.07 -16.23
C ASP A 547 -37.29 16.83 -15.46
N GLU A 548 -36.50 15.76 -15.46
CA GLU A 548 -36.75 14.50 -14.72
C GLU A 548 -35.55 14.17 -13.82
N GLY A 549 -35.77 13.59 -12.64
CA GLY A 549 -34.71 13.15 -11.74
C GLY A 549 -34.06 11.85 -12.19
N LEU A 550 -33.65 11.77 -13.45
CA LEU A 550 -32.97 10.62 -14.03
C LEU A 550 -31.82 11.03 -14.96
N PHE A 551 -30.91 10.09 -15.19
CA PHE A 551 -29.84 10.23 -16.17
C PHE A 551 -29.58 8.91 -16.90
N GLY A 552 -29.08 8.98 -18.13
CA GLY A 552 -28.81 7.81 -18.97
C GLY A 552 -27.39 7.78 -19.53
N PHE A 553 -26.88 6.60 -19.83
CA PHE A 553 -25.54 6.38 -20.38
C PHE A 553 -25.58 5.52 -21.64
N TYR A 554 -24.92 6.04 -22.68
CA TYR A 554 -24.49 5.29 -23.84
C TYR A 554 -22.96 5.23 -23.85
N LEU A 555 -22.39 4.04 -23.79
CA LEU A 555 -20.94 3.83 -23.82
C LEU A 555 -20.54 3.21 -25.16
N ALA A 556 -19.90 4.01 -26.03
CA ALA A 556 -19.50 3.54 -27.34
C ALA A 556 -18.23 2.67 -27.26
N PRO A 557 -18.14 1.53 -27.95
CA PRO A 557 -16.92 0.74 -28.01
C PRO A 557 -15.79 1.47 -28.76
N SER A 558 -14.54 1.11 -28.44
CA SER A 558 -13.33 1.68 -29.05
C SER A 558 -13.34 1.53 -30.57
N GLY A 559 -13.00 2.61 -31.29
CA GLY A 559 -13.02 2.67 -32.76
C GLY A 559 -14.20 3.46 -33.34
N GLY A 560 -15.17 3.87 -32.51
CA GLY A 560 -16.23 4.81 -32.88
C GLY A 560 -15.74 6.27 -32.99
N ALA A 561 -16.56 7.12 -33.61
CA ALA A 561 -16.29 8.56 -33.76
C ALA A 561 -16.36 9.33 -32.41
N THR A 562 -17.14 8.84 -31.45
CA THR A 562 -17.27 9.39 -30.10
C THR A 562 -17.06 8.29 -29.06
N GLY A 563 -16.76 8.65 -27.81
CA GLY A 563 -16.62 7.70 -26.71
C GLY A 563 -17.93 7.34 -26.03
N GLY A 564 -19.05 7.96 -26.40
CA GLY A 564 -20.35 7.79 -25.75
C GLY A 564 -20.95 9.12 -25.30
N GLN A 565 -22.03 9.04 -24.53
CA GLN A 565 -22.79 10.19 -24.03
C GLN A 565 -23.47 9.85 -22.69
N MET A 566 -23.40 10.77 -21.74
CA MET A 566 -24.29 10.81 -20.58
C MET A 566 -25.43 11.79 -20.88
N THR A 567 -26.67 11.44 -20.57
CA THR A 567 -27.85 12.31 -20.73
C THR A 567 -28.38 12.68 -19.36
N LEU A 568 -28.51 13.96 -19.05
CA LEU A 568 -29.01 14.45 -17.76
C LEU A 568 -30.47 14.91 -17.88
N GLY A 569 -31.35 14.50 -16.98
CA GLY A 569 -32.73 14.96 -16.99
C GLY A 569 -33.65 14.28 -17.99
N GLY A 570 -33.21 13.16 -18.58
CA GLY A 570 -33.93 12.44 -19.62
C GLY A 570 -33.14 11.26 -20.18
N VAL A 571 -33.71 10.64 -21.21
CA VAL A 571 -33.08 9.55 -21.99
C VAL A 571 -32.95 9.95 -23.45
N ASP A 572 -31.95 9.42 -24.14
CA ASP A 572 -31.74 9.67 -25.57
C ASP A 572 -32.11 8.42 -26.38
N ALA A 573 -33.31 8.44 -26.96
CA ALA A 573 -33.85 7.33 -27.77
C ALA A 573 -33.04 7.04 -29.05
N ASN A 574 -32.12 7.91 -29.43
CA ASN A 574 -31.23 7.65 -30.57
C ASN A 574 -30.15 6.62 -30.24
N HIS A 575 -29.85 6.38 -28.96
CA HIS A 575 -28.76 5.51 -28.52
C HIS A 575 -29.19 4.10 -28.08
N PHE A 576 -30.50 3.80 -28.13
CA PHE A 576 -31.01 2.47 -27.82
C PHE A 576 -32.17 2.07 -28.71
N GLU A 577 -32.44 0.76 -28.77
CA GLU A 577 -33.59 0.17 -29.41
C GLU A 577 -34.47 -0.61 -28.43
N GLY A 578 -35.75 -0.74 -28.77
CA GLY A 578 -36.74 -1.38 -27.90
C GLY A 578 -37.23 -0.49 -26.76
N GLU A 579 -37.85 -1.13 -25.77
CA GLU A 579 -38.33 -0.48 -24.55
C GLU A 579 -37.29 -0.61 -23.43
N ILE A 580 -37.32 0.33 -22.48
CA ILE A 580 -36.46 0.29 -21.29
C ILE A 580 -37.09 -0.66 -20.26
N ASP A 581 -36.32 -1.67 -19.87
CA ASP A 581 -36.66 -2.60 -18.82
C ASP A 581 -36.25 -2.09 -17.46
N TRP A 582 -37.22 -1.92 -16.56
CA TRP A 582 -36.98 -1.30 -15.26
C TRP A 582 -36.81 -2.31 -14.13
N HIS A 583 -35.76 -2.10 -13.33
CA HIS A 583 -35.39 -2.90 -12.16
C HIS A 583 -35.37 -2.02 -10.92
N LYS A 584 -36.12 -2.43 -9.89
CA LYS A 584 -36.16 -1.69 -8.62
C LYS A 584 -34.81 -1.76 -7.91
N VAL A 585 -34.37 -0.64 -7.34
CA VAL A 585 -33.19 -0.59 -6.48
C VAL A 585 -33.44 -1.38 -5.19
N ARG A 586 -32.54 -2.33 -4.90
CA ARG A 586 -32.57 -3.24 -3.74
C ARG A 586 -32.15 -2.51 -2.46
N ARG A 587 -31.04 -1.76 -2.51
CA ARG A 587 -30.48 -0.97 -1.39
C ARG A 587 -30.02 0.39 -1.91
N LYS A 588 -30.53 1.47 -1.31
CA LYS A 588 -30.19 2.86 -1.68
C LYS A 588 -28.81 3.24 -1.17
N ALA A 589 -27.78 2.74 -1.84
CA ALA A 589 -26.37 3.01 -1.60
C ALA A 589 -25.69 3.14 -2.97
N TYR A 590 -25.37 2.00 -3.58
CA TYR A 590 -25.12 1.92 -5.01
C TYR A 590 -26.44 1.88 -5.78
N TRP A 591 -26.36 1.97 -7.10
CA TRP A 591 -27.44 1.57 -8.00
C TRP A 591 -27.52 0.04 -8.06
N GLU A 592 -27.94 -0.54 -6.93
CA GLU A 592 -27.94 -1.99 -6.72
C GLU A 592 -29.29 -2.60 -7.08
N ILE A 593 -29.29 -3.62 -7.92
CA ILE A 593 -30.48 -4.39 -8.31
C ILE A 593 -30.33 -5.87 -7.95
N ASP A 594 -31.45 -6.60 -7.85
CA ASP A 594 -31.43 -8.03 -7.52
C ASP A 594 -30.81 -8.86 -8.66
N LEU A 595 -29.86 -9.74 -8.30
CA LEU A 595 -29.21 -10.69 -9.19
C LEU A 595 -29.47 -12.13 -8.69
N PRO A 596 -30.64 -12.72 -9.01
CA PRO A 596 -30.99 -14.07 -8.58
C PRO A 596 -30.24 -15.19 -9.32
N LYS A 597 -29.70 -14.93 -10.52
CA LYS A 597 -29.21 -15.98 -11.40
C LYS A 597 -28.24 -15.49 -12.45
N ILE A 598 -27.31 -16.35 -12.83
CA ILE A 598 -26.39 -16.19 -13.97
C ILE A 598 -26.39 -17.45 -14.85
N ARG A 599 -25.92 -17.32 -16.09
CA ARG A 599 -25.71 -18.44 -17.01
C ARG A 599 -24.37 -18.29 -17.74
N LEU A 600 -23.67 -19.40 -17.96
CA LEU A 600 -22.50 -19.51 -18.82
C LEU A 600 -22.68 -20.72 -19.75
N GLY A 601 -22.90 -20.48 -21.04
CA GLY A 601 -23.32 -21.50 -21.99
C GLY A 601 -24.65 -22.13 -21.55
N ASP A 602 -24.64 -23.44 -21.35
CA ASP A 602 -25.79 -24.21 -20.87
C ASP A 602 -25.84 -24.32 -19.33
N GLU A 603 -24.80 -23.87 -18.63
CA GLU A 603 -24.72 -23.95 -17.18
C GLU A 603 -25.40 -22.75 -16.53
N VAL A 604 -26.30 -23.03 -15.59
CA VAL A 604 -27.06 -22.01 -14.84
C VAL A 604 -26.70 -22.11 -13.37
N ALA A 605 -26.45 -20.98 -12.73
CA ALA A 605 -26.20 -20.89 -11.30
C ALA A 605 -27.13 -19.86 -10.66
N ASP A 606 -27.78 -20.25 -9.56
CA ASP A 606 -28.49 -19.32 -8.71
C ASP A 606 -27.47 -18.50 -7.90
N VAL A 607 -27.76 -17.20 -7.77
CA VAL A 607 -26.96 -16.24 -7.02
C VAL A 607 -27.88 -15.63 -5.96
N ASP A 608 -27.43 -15.61 -4.72
CA ASP A 608 -28.14 -14.95 -3.62
C ASP A 608 -27.44 -13.61 -3.32
N GLY A 609 -27.74 -12.59 -4.11
CA GLY A 609 -27.04 -11.31 -4.05
C GLY A 609 -27.63 -10.20 -4.89
N GLY A 610 -26.87 -9.10 -4.97
CA GLY A 610 -27.22 -7.92 -5.75
C GLY A 610 -26.09 -7.49 -6.69
N ALA A 611 -26.41 -6.68 -7.68
CA ALA A 611 -25.46 -6.13 -8.64
C ALA A 611 -25.51 -4.59 -8.60
N ALA A 612 -24.39 -3.97 -8.24
CA ALA A 612 -24.17 -2.54 -8.41
C ALA A 612 -23.83 -2.26 -9.88
N ILE A 613 -24.63 -1.39 -10.51
CA ILE A 613 -24.47 -1.01 -11.90
C ILE A 613 -23.56 0.22 -11.98
N ASP A 614 -22.32 0.03 -12.42
CA ASP A 614 -21.19 0.91 -12.09
C ASP A 614 -20.40 1.39 -13.32
N THR A 615 -20.63 2.64 -13.76
CA THR A 615 -19.89 3.30 -14.86
C THR A 615 -18.44 3.67 -14.48
N GLY A 616 -18.07 3.64 -13.20
CA GLY A 616 -16.70 3.87 -12.73
C GLY A 616 -15.81 2.61 -12.83
N SER A 617 -16.43 1.44 -13.03
CA SER A 617 -15.74 0.16 -13.20
C SER A 617 -15.79 -0.32 -14.64
N SER A 618 -14.68 -0.81 -15.16
CA SER A 618 -14.62 -1.34 -16.53
C SER A 618 -14.85 -2.85 -16.62
N LEU A 619 -14.90 -3.53 -15.49
CA LEU A 619 -14.95 -4.99 -15.40
C LEU A 619 -16.22 -5.45 -14.68
N ILE A 620 -16.56 -6.73 -14.86
CA ILE A 620 -17.52 -7.43 -14.00
C ILE A 620 -16.73 -7.98 -12.81
N VAL A 621 -16.97 -7.43 -11.63
CA VAL A 621 -16.30 -7.83 -10.38
C VAL A 621 -17.25 -8.67 -9.54
N LEU A 622 -16.75 -9.82 -9.10
CA LEU A 622 -17.51 -10.80 -8.32
C LEU A 622 -16.57 -11.55 -7.36
N ASN A 623 -17.12 -12.42 -6.52
CA ASN A 623 -16.33 -13.25 -5.62
C ASN A 623 -15.21 -14.00 -6.37
N THR A 624 -14.04 -14.07 -5.75
CA THR A 624 -12.83 -14.64 -6.36
C THR A 624 -13.01 -16.07 -6.86
N ASP A 625 -13.74 -16.91 -6.12
CA ASP A 625 -13.93 -18.31 -6.48
C ASP A 625 -14.77 -18.47 -7.75
N LEU A 626 -15.86 -17.70 -7.85
CA LEU A 626 -16.74 -17.72 -9.01
C LEU A 626 -16.08 -17.06 -10.24
N ALA A 627 -15.35 -15.96 -10.04
CA ALA A 627 -14.56 -15.36 -11.13
C ALA A 627 -13.51 -16.33 -11.67
N ASN A 628 -12.82 -17.06 -10.80
CA ASN A 628 -11.83 -18.07 -11.21
C ASN A 628 -12.50 -19.24 -11.94
N MET A 629 -13.70 -19.63 -11.51
CA MET A 629 -14.48 -20.68 -12.18
C MET A 629 -14.89 -20.25 -13.59
N ILE A 630 -15.51 -19.07 -13.74
CA ILE A 630 -15.88 -18.52 -15.06
C ILE A 630 -14.65 -18.39 -15.95
N ASN A 631 -13.56 -17.80 -15.43
CA ASN A 631 -12.32 -17.64 -16.19
C ASN A 631 -11.73 -18.99 -16.64
N LYS A 632 -11.83 -20.03 -15.82
CA LYS A 632 -11.37 -21.37 -16.17
C LYS A 632 -12.24 -21.97 -17.29
N GLU A 633 -13.56 -21.83 -17.21
CA GLU A 633 -14.50 -22.39 -18.20
C GLU A 633 -14.36 -21.72 -19.59
N ILE A 634 -14.12 -20.40 -19.63
CA ILE A 634 -13.82 -19.70 -20.90
C ILE A 634 -12.38 -19.94 -21.40
N GLY A 635 -11.60 -20.78 -20.71
CA GLY A 635 -10.22 -21.12 -21.08
C GLY A 635 -9.20 -19.98 -20.83
N ALA A 636 -9.54 -18.99 -20.01
CA ALA A 636 -8.65 -17.89 -19.68
C ALA A 636 -7.53 -18.33 -18.74
N LYS A 637 -6.31 -17.88 -19.03
CA LYS A 637 -5.11 -18.15 -18.24
C LYS A 637 -4.65 -16.90 -17.52
N LYS A 638 -4.32 -17.05 -16.24
CA LYS A 638 -3.79 -15.96 -15.41
C LYS A 638 -2.33 -15.70 -15.77
N GLY A 639 -2.03 -14.51 -16.28
CA GLY A 639 -0.68 -14.06 -16.60
C GLY A 639 0.11 -13.59 -15.38
N PHE A 640 1.40 -13.29 -15.59
CA PHE A 640 2.32 -12.81 -14.53
C PHE A 640 1.83 -11.53 -13.83
N GLY A 641 1.14 -10.65 -14.55
CA GLY A 641 0.52 -9.43 -13.99
C GLY A 641 -0.81 -9.66 -13.26
N GLY A 642 -1.28 -10.92 -13.14
CA GLY A 642 -2.53 -11.25 -12.47
C GLY A 642 -3.80 -11.15 -13.33
N GLN A 643 -3.70 -10.60 -14.54
CA GLN A 643 -4.77 -10.53 -15.53
C GLN A 643 -5.10 -11.90 -16.14
N PHE A 644 -6.38 -12.16 -16.42
CA PHE A 644 -6.84 -13.35 -17.14
C PHE A 644 -6.91 -13.06 -18.64
N THR A 645 -6.33 -13.94 -19.46
CA THR A 645 -6.22 -13.75 -20.91
C THR A 645 -6.64 -15.00 -21.67
N VAL A 646 -7.27 -14.79 -22.83
CA VAL A 646 -7.64 -15.83 -23.79
C VAL A 646 -6.91 -15.61 -25.11
N GLU A 647 -6.84 -16.63 -25.95
CA GLU A 647 -6.39 -16.50 -27.32
C GLU A 647 -7.44 -15.73 -28.13
N CYS A 648 -7.05 -14.62 -28.78
CA CYS A 648 -8.00 -13.73 -29.46
C CYS A 648 -8.81 -14.43 -30.56
N ASP A 649 -8.21 -15.39 -31.27
CA ASP A 649 -8.88 -16.13 -32.34
C ASP A 649 -10.01 -17.03 -31.82
N ARG A 650 -10.01 -17.37 -30.53
CA ARG A 650 -11.04 -18.21 -29.89
C ARG A 650 -12.21 -17.41 -29.35
N VAL A 651 -12.14 -16.08 -29.32
CA VAL A 651 -13.20 -15.21 -28.77
C VAL A 651 -14.58 -15.47 -29.41
N PRO A 652 -14.71 -15.67 -30.73
CA PRO A 652 -16.00 -15.99 -31.35
C PRO A 652 -16.59 -17.36 -30.94
N GLU A 653 -15.78 -18.26 -30.39
CA GLU A 653 -16.19 -19.61 -29.98
C GLU A 653 -16.55 -19.69 -28.49
N LEU A 654 -16.35 -18.61 -27.73
CA LEU A 654 -16.61 -18.61 -26.30
C LEU A 654 -18.12 -18.67 -26.01
N PRO A 655 -18.53 -19.35 -24.92
CA PRO A 655 -19.94 -19.49 -24.59
C PRO A 655 -20.58 -18.14 -24.25
N GLU A 656 -21.88 -18.01 -24.48
CA GLU A 656 -22.63 -16.85 -23.99
C GLU A 656 -22.58 -16.77 -22.47
N PHE A 657 -22.49 -15.57 -21.92
CA PHE A 657 -22.71 -15.30 -20.51
C PHE A 657 -23.99 -14.50 -20.36
N ALA A 658 -24.85 -14.79 -19.38
CA ALA A 658 -26.05 -14.01 -19.15
C ALA A 658 -26.27 -13.67 -17.68
N PHE A 659 -26.73 -12.44 -17.43
CA PHE A 659 -27.29 -12.01 -16.16
C PHE A 659 -28.80 -12.18 -16.20
N TYR A 660 -29.40 -12.52 -15.05
CA TYR A 660 -30.84 -12.43 -14.86
C TYR A 660 -31.13 -11.35 -13.82
N PHE A 661 -31.64 -10.20 -14.25
CA PHE A 661 -32.05 -9.13 -13.35
C PHE A 661 -33.58 -9.12 -13.25
N SER A 662 -34.11 -9.23 -12.04
CA SER A 662 -35.56 -9.32 -11.79
C SER A 662 -36.29 -10.35 -12.68
N GLY A 663 -35.60 -11.45 -13.04
CA GLY A 663 -36.14 -12.51 -13.91
C GLY A 663 -36.00 -12.28 -15.42
N LYS A 664 -35.51 -11.12 -15.87
CA LYS A 664 -35.20 -10.84 -17.28
C LYS A 664 -33.75 -11.18 -17.60
N GLU A 665 -33.53 -11.84 -18.74
CA GLU A 665 -32.22 -12.28 -19.20
C GLU A 665 -31.51 -11.20 -20.04
N TYR A 666 -30.23 -10.99 -19.76
CA TYR A 666 -29.33 -10.08 -20.48
C TYR A 666 -28.08 -10.84 -20.92
N VAL A 667 -28.00 -11.14 -22.22
CA VAL A 667 -26.94 -11.99 -22.81
C VAL A 667 -25.75 -11.16 -23.27
N LEU A 668 -24.53 -11.63 -22.98
CA LEU A 668 -23.23 -11.16 -23.44
C LEU A 668 -22.58 -12.26 -24.28
N GLN A 669 -22.14 -11.90 -25.49
CA GLN A 669 -21.32 -12.74 -26.35
C GLN A 669 -19.85 -12.68 -25.92
N GLY A 670 -19.03 -13.63 -26.40
CA GLY A 670 -17.59 -13.62 -26.15
C GLY A 670 -16.91 -12.29 -26.48
N SER A 671 -17.35 -11.62 -27.54
CA SER A 671 -16.88 -10.29 -27.94
C SER A 671 -17.22 -9.16 -26.95
N ASP A 672 -18.25 -9.35 -26.13
CA ASP A 672 -18.74 -8.32 -25.20
C ASP A 672 -17.93 -8.36 -23.89
N TYR A 673 -17.69 -9.57 -23.38
CA TYR A 673 -16.99 -9.78 -22.11
C TYR A 673 -15.48 -10.04 -22.24
N ILE A 674 -14.92 -10.04 -23.46
CA ILE A 674 -13.47 -10.05 -23.68
C ILE A 674 -13.02 -8.68 -24.23
N LEU A 675 -12.10 -8.03 -23.51
CA LEU A 675 -11.50 -6.76 -23.89
C LEU A 675 -10.29 -7.00 -24.80
N ASN A 676 -10.30 -6.49 -26.03
CA ASN A 676 -9.13 -6.50 -26.91
C ASN A 676 -8.30 -5.22 -26.71
N THR A 677 -7.18 -5.36 -26.03
CA THR A 677 -6.32 -4.24 -25.63
C THR A 677 -4.99 -4.35 -26.37
N GLY A 678 -4.93 -3.80 -27.59
CA GLY A 678 -3.69 -3.79 -28.38
C GLY A 678 -3.23 -5.18 -28.87
N GLY A 679 -4.19 -6.07 -29.19
CA GLY A 679 -3.93 -7.43 -29.66
C GLY A 679 -3.84 -8.48 -28.55
N GLN A 680 -4.07 -8.07 -27.30
CA GLN A 680 -4.18 -8.99 -26.16
C GLN A 680 -5.65 -9.05 -25.71
N CYS A 681 -6.22 -10.26 -25.66
CA CYS A 681 -7.61 -10.48 -25.28
C CYS A 681 -7.72 -10.81 -23.80
N VAL A 682 -8.22 -9.85 -23.03
CA VAL A 682 -8.29 -9.86 -21.57
C VAL A 682 -9.72 -10.16 -21.14
N SER A 683 -9.90 -11.06 -20.18
CA SER A 683 -11.22 -11.37 -19.62
C SER A 683 -11.79 -10.17 -18.87
N GLY A 684 -13.08 -9.89 -19.08
CA GLY A 684 -13.86 -8.88 -18.38
C GLY A 684 -14.24 -9.28 -16.96
N PHE A 685 -14.03 -10.54 -16.56
CA PHE A 685 -14.37 -11.04 -15.23
C PHE A 685 -13.19 -10.94 -14.26
N MET A 686 -13.42 -10.33 -13.10
CA MET A 686 -12.41 -10.18 -12.06
C MET A 686 -12.89 -10.66 -10.69
N GLY A 687 -12.03 -11.43 -10.03
CA GLY A 687 -12.22 -11.87 -8.65
C GLY A 687 -11.80 -10.81 -7.64
N MET A 688 -12.74 -10.33 -6.83
CA MET A 688 -12.50 -9.46 -5.68
C MET A 688 -13.47 -9.82 -4.55
N ASN A 689 -12.92 -10.10 -3.37
CA ASN A 689 -13.74 -10.36 -2.19
C ASN A 689 -13.96 -9.02 -1.46
N LEU A 690 -15.19 -8.52 -1.52
CA LEU A 690 -15.63 -7.34 -0.79
C LEU A 690 -15.76 -7.65 0.72
N PRO A 691 -15.75 -6.62 1.59
CA PRO A 691 -15.99 -6.78 3.03
C PRO A 691 -17.27 -7.58 3.32
N GLU A 692 -17.34 -8.25 4.46
CA GLU A 692 -18.44 -9.18 4.81
C GLU A 692 -19.85 -8.56 4.62
N SER A 693 -19.99 -7.26 4.93
CA SER A 693 -21.25 -6.50 4.76
C SER A 693 -21.72 -6.32 3.32
N MET A 694 -20.83 -6.54 2.34
CA MET A 694 -21.07 -6.44 0.90
C MET A 694 -20.62 -7.72 0.17
N SER A 695 -20.50 -8.84 0.90
CA SER A 695 -19.97 -10.10 0.34
C SER A 695 -20.87 -10.72 -0.74
N ASP A 696 -22.12 -10.29 -0.82
CA ASP A 696 -23.13 -10.69 -1.80
C ASP A 696 -23.23 -9.74 -3.01
N LEU A 697 -22.42 -8.67 -3.05
CA LEU A 697 -22.49 -7.64 -4.09
C LEU A 697 -21.56 -7.95 -5.27
N TRP A 698 -22.10 -7.85 -6.47
CA TRP A 698 -21.37 -7.83 -7.73
C TRP A 698 -21.25 -6.39 -8.23
N ILE A 699 -20.16 -6.08 -8.92
CA ILE A 699 -20.01 -4.82 -9.65
C ILE A 699 -20.13 -5.14 -11.14
N VAL A 700 -21.11 -4.54 -11.81
CA VAL A 700 -21.40 -4.75 -13.23
C VAL A 700 -21.06 -3.46 -13.97
N GLY A 701 -19.87 -3.45 -14.56
CA GLY A 701 -19.29 -2.27 -15.18
C GLY A 701 -19.41 -2.19 -16.70
N ASP A 702 -18.50 -1.43 -17.33
CA ASP A 702 -18.50 -1.07 -18.75
C ASP A 702 -18.64 -2.26 -19.71
N VAL A 703 -18.17 -3.46 -19.33
CA VAL A 703 -18.36 -4.71 -20.10
C VAL A 703 -19.84 -4.97 -20.42
N PHE A 704 -20.72 -4.77 -19.44
CA PHE A 704 -22.15 -4.90 -19.63
C PHE A 704 -22.74 -3.62 -20.25
N LEU A 705 -22.32 -2.45 -19.75
CA LEU A 705 -22.91 -1.15 -20.09
C LEU A 705 -22.60 -0.65 -21.50
N ARG A 706 -21.62 -1.24 -22.20
CA ARG A 706 -21.44 -1.00 -23.64
C ARG A 706 -22.51 -1.67 -24.50
N LYS A 707 -23.05 -2.80 -24.06
CA LYS A 707 -24.09 -3.53 -24.81
C LYS A 707 -25.48 -3.03 -24.49
N TYR A 708 -25.70 -2.62 -23.25
CA TYR A 708 -27.00 -2.16 -22.78
C TYR A 708 -26.91 -0.70 -22.38
N TYR A 709 -27.69 0.15 -23.05
CA TYR A 709 -27.95 1.51 -22.61
C TYR A 709 -28.54 1.46 -21.21
N SER A 710 -27.98 2.23 -20.29
CA SER A 710 -28.39 2.22 -18.88
C SER A 710 -29.03 3.53 -18.48
N VAL A 711 -30.07 3.45 -17.65
CA VAL A 711 -30.80 4.60 -17.10
C VAL A 711 -30.88 4.48 -15.59
N TYR A 712 -30.67 5.58 -14.90
CA TYR A 712 -30.63 5.65 -13.44
C TYR A 712 -31.67 6.68 -13.01
N ASP A 713 -32.78 6.19 -12.47
CA ASP A 713 -33.97 6.98 -12.17
C ASP A 713 -34.07 7.14 -10.64
N LEU A 714 -33.68 8.32 -10.18
CA LEU A 714 -33.65 8.69 -8.76
C LEU A 714 -35.05 8.94 -8.22
N ASP A 715 -35.94 9.51 -9.04
CA ASP A 715 -37.32 9.80 -8.66
C ASP A 715 -38.10 8.54 -8.30
N ASN A 716 -37.82 7.42 -8.99
CA ASN A 716 -38.54 6.16 -8.84
C ASN A 716 -37.70 5.03 -8.22
N ASP A 717 -36.46 5.31 -7.80
CA ASP A 717 -35.51 4.34 -7.24
C ASP A 717 -35.36 3.07 -8.11
N ARG A 718 -35.01 3.24 -9.39
CA ARG A 718 -34.90 2.12 -10.35
C ARG A 718 -33.77 2.31 -11.36
N VAL A 719 -33.28 1.21 -11.91
CA VAL A 719 -32.32 1.17 -13.03
C VAL A 719 -33.02 0.60 -14.25
N GLY A 720 -32.80 1.21 -15.40
CA GLY A 720 -33.37 0.82 -16.69
C GLY A 720 -32.32 0.28 -17.66
N PHE A 721 -32.66 -0.72 -18.45
CA PHE A 721 -31.81 -1.22 -19.54
C PHE A 721 -32.54 -1.35 -20.87
N ALA A 722 -31.86 -1.00 -21.96
CA ALA A 722 -32.28 -1.29 -23.34
C ALA A 722 -31.05 -1.67 -24.18
N VAL A 723 -31.23 -2.31 -25.33
CA VAL A 723 -30.09 -2.68 -26.20
C VAL A 723 -29.52 -1.40 -26.81
N ALA A 724 -28.21 -1.17 -26.64
CA ALA A 724 -27.53 -0.01 -27.21
C ALA A 724 -27.42 -0.15 -28.75
N LYS A 725 -27.51 0.98 -29.46
CA LYS A 725 -27.42 1.04 -30.92
C LYS A 725 -26.00 1.10 -31.45
#